data_AF-A0A0A1TNI0-F1
#
_entry.id   AF-A0A0A1TNI0-F1
#
_cell.length_a   1.000
_cell.length_b   1.000
_cell.length_c   1.000
_cell.angle_alpha   90.00
_cell.angle_beta   90.00
_cell.angle_gamma   90.00
#
_symmetry.space_group_name_H-M   'P 1'
#
loop_
_entity.id
_entity.type
_entity.pdbx_description
1 polymer ?
#
loop_
_entity_poly.entity_id
_entity_poly.type
_entity_poly.pdbx_seq_one_letter_code
_entity_poly.pdbx_strand_id
1 'polypeptide(L)'
;MRVIKPLYGIPEAGTHWWATYSRHHLDKLGMVMSTFDPCLLISNTDKFGVIGMQTDDTLGLSDRGFYDLEDEELKKANFAAKPREILGIENPLTFNGCRLHVDVDGVITMVQKGQAQKLGIPSDNQGYVEQRARGAYLASICQPEASFDLSVAAQHKEPGKDDFRRLASRLKWQMENKERGLRFVPLELEKAKLYVFVDGSFANNKDLSSQLGYVVMIGTEKQTSENRCEITGNIVTYSSTKSKRVTRSALASELYSMVQGADVGYALNSTLEIITKQLGIPKIPMILCTDSFSLYECLVKLGTTKEKRLMIDIMALRQSYERREANETWPALTRILVDSVETLASNPLQDVGRTPSNAWDYFHLNSVDKDDEGNYLISARHTSTIYKINSTDGNIIWKLSSNTDTSSFKLDDKGGFAWQHDARFHGRLPNGEEIVSLFDNGASSNKEFERSYSRVLILELNHNQGTVTVVKTLNAPDGVSAHSQGNAQVLPNGNIFANWGDAGAITEFSSEGKVVFHSYLDSTTPGLTLQNYRGFRANWTGRPSEVPAIVVLDQTAQDLLDVYVSWNGDTETAFWRFYAKDQNQGTRLLKKVQRQGFETHAVLNVASLRSTKPLEILAEAVGSNGQVLGRTLGVSVSLNVTSGDIQADEL
;
A
#
# COMPACT_ATOMS: atom_id res chain seq x y z
N MET A 1 49.91 -15.34 -33.17
CA MET A 1 49.94 -14.03 -32.48
C MET A 1 50.33 -14.28 -31.03
N ARG A 2 51.42 -13.70 -30.52
CA ARG A 2 51.87 -13.89 -29.13
C ARG A 2 51.62 -12.58 -28.39
N VAL A 3 50.64 -12.56 -27.49
CA VAL A 3 50.37 -11.38 -26.65
C VAL A 3 51.53 -11.24 -25.67
N ILE A 4 52.31 -10.16 -25.78
CA ILE A 4 53.48 -9.91 -24.93
C ILE A 4 53.07 -9.20 -23.63
N LYS A 5 52.07 -8.31 -23.70
CA LYS A 5 51.43 -7.61 -22.57
C LYS A 5 49.96 -7.33 -22.93
N PRO A 6 49.02 -7.34 -21.97
CA PRO A 6 47.64 -6.90 -22.24
C PRO A 6 47.63 -5.42 -22.60
N LEU A 7 46.84 -5.05 -23.61
CA LEU A 7 46.59 -3.64 -23.90
C LEU A 7 45.61 -3.11 -22.84
N TYR A 8 45.80 -1.89 -22.34
CA TYR A 8 44.81 -1.31 -21.43
C TYR A 8 43.49 -1.03 -22.19
N GLY A 9 42.35 -1.37 -21.60
CA GLY A 9 41.02 -1.10 -22.17
C GLY A 9 40.45 -2.13 -23.16
N ILE A 10 41.15 -3.25 -23.42
CA ILE A 10 40.54 -4.41 -24.10
C ILE A 10 39.87 -5.35 -23.09
N PRO A 11 38.79 -6.07 -23.48
CA PRO A 11 38.04 -6.92 -22.56
C PRO A 11 38.88 -7.95 -21.79
N GLU A 12 39.95 -8.47 -22.40
CA GLU A 12 40.80 -9.51 -21.83
C GLU A 12 41.81 -8.98 -20.79
N ALA A 13 42.03 -7.66 -20.74
CA ALA A 13 43.02 -7.05 -19.86
C ALA A 13 42.65 -7.19 -18.38
N GLY A 14 41.37 -7.03 -18.03
CA GLY A 14 40.88 -7.20 -16.67
C GLY A 14 41.09 -8.62 -16.17
N THR A 15 40.77 -9.62 -16.99
CA THR A 15 40.99 -11.04 -16.64
C THR A 15 42.47 -11.37 -16.45
N HIS A 16 43.34 -10.82 -17.30
CA HIS A 16 44.78 -11.00 -17.15
C HIS A 16 45.31 -10.36 -15.85
N TRP A 17 44.86 -9.14 -15.55
CA TRP A 17 45.24 -8.45 -14.31
C TRP A 17 44.75 -9.20 -13.08
N TRP A 18 43.48 -9.61 -13.07
CA TRP A 18 42.94 -10.45 -12.02
C TRP A 18 43.78 -11.71 -11.84
N ALA A 19 44.03 -12.49 -12.90
CA ALA A 19 44.78 -13.74 -12.81
C ALA A 19 46.23 -13.55 -12.35
N THR A 20 46.87 -12.45 -12.72
CA THR A 20 48.27 -12.16 -12.38
C THR A 20 48.39 -11.66 -10.94
N TYR A 21 47.59 -10.67 -10.57
CA TYR A 21 47.64 -10.04 -9.26
C TYR A 21 47.07 -10.97 -8.18
N SER A 22 45.91 -11.62 -8.40
CA SER A 22 45.35 -12.58 -7.45
C SER A 22 46.31 -13.73 -7.19
N ARG A 23 46.87 -14.37 -8.24
CA ARG A 23 47.83 -15.47 -8.07
C ARG A 23 49.07 -15.05 -7.30
N HIS A 24 49.57 -13.83 -7.55
CA HIS A 24 50.68 -13.30 -6.76
C HIS A 24 50.32 -13.20 -5.26
N HIS A 25 49.14 -12.70 -4.93
CA HIS A 25 48.68 -12.57 -3.54
C HIS A 25 48.44 -13.94 -2.87
N LEU A 26 47.91 -14.90 -3.62
CA LEU A 26 47.75 -16.27 -3.13
C LEU A 26 49.11 -16.93 -2.85
N ASP A 27 50.03 -16.88 -3.82
CA ASP A 27 51.29 -17.64 -3.76
C ASP A 27 52.37 -16.98 -2.90
N LYS A 28 52.42 -15.64 -2.86
CA LYS A 28 53.49 -14.87 -2.19
C LYS A 28 53.07 -14.24 -0.87
N LEU A 29 51.80 -13.86 -0.75
CA LEU A 29 51.27 -13.20 0.44
C LEU A 29 50.42 -14.13 1.31
N GLY A 30 50.25 -15.40 0.89
CA GLY A 30 49.53 -16.40 1.67
C GLY A 30 48.06 -16.05 1.85
N MET A 31 47.45 -15.43 0.85
CA MET A 31 46.03 -15.09 0.89
C MET A 31 45.15 -16.24 0.39
N VAL A 32 43.87 -16.17 0.69
CA VAL A 32 42.81 -17.05 0.18
C VAL A 32 41.69 -16.21 -0.42
N MET A 33 40.96 -16.79 -1.37
CA MET A 33 39.81 -16.13 -1.99
C MET A 33 38.58 -16.25 -1.09
N SER A 34 37.79 -15.18 -1.02
CA SER A 34 36.47 -15.19 -0.42
C SER A 34 35.53 -16.12 -1.18
N THR A 35 34.61 -16.74 -0.44
CA THR A 35 33.52 -17.55 -0.97
C THR A 35 32.39 -16.71 -1.58
N PHE A 36 32.28 -15.44 -1.19
CA PHE A 36 31.31 -14.49 -1.71
C PHE A 36 31.75 -13.87 -3.04
N ASP A 37 32.99 -13.39 -3.11
CA ASP A 37 33.54 -12.80 -4.33
C ASP A 37 35.01 -13.24 -4.52
N PRO A 38 35.37 -13.90 -5.64
CA PRO A 38 36.74 -14.31 -5.93
C PRO A 38 37.75 -13.14 -6.03
N CYS A 39 37.28 -11.90 -6.20
CA CYS A 39 38.10 -10.70 -6.21
C CYS A 39 38.36 -10.12 -4.82
N LEU A 40 37.78 -10.71 -3.76
CA LEU A 40 38.07 -10.36 -2.37
C LEU A 40 39.03 -11.41 -1.77
N LEU A 41 40.24 -10.98 -1.44
CA LEU A 41 41.30 -11.80 -0.90
C LEU A 41 41.49 -11.52 0.59
N ILE A 42 41.71 -12.56 1.39
CA ILE A 42 41.91 -12.47 2.83
C ILE A 42 43.19 -13.20 3.20
N SER A 43 44.05 -12.60 4.02
CA SER A 43 45.27 -13.23 4.52
C SER A 43 44.94 -14.53 5.26
N ASN A 44 45.81 -15.54 5.16
CA ASN A 44 45.74 -16.74 5.98
C ASN A 44 47.07 -16.95 6.74
N THR A 45 47.68 -15.84 7.16
CA THR A 45 48.98 -15.78 7.83
C THR A 45 48.83 -15.13 9.21
N ASP A 46 49.93 -14.87 9.89
CA ASP A 46 49.97 -14.12 11.15
C ASP A 46 49.77 -12.60 10.97
N LYS A 47 49.84 -12.11 9.73
CA LYS A 47 49.68 -10.71 9.36
C LYS A 47 48.33 -10.51 8.68
N PHE A 48 47.52 -9.60 9.21
CA PHE A 48 46.16 -9.39 8.74
C PHE A 48 46.10 -8.47 7.50
N GLY A 49 45.44 -8.95 6.44
CA GLY A 49 45.16 -8.19 5.24
C GLY A 49 43.89 -8.65 4.52
N VAL A 50 43.09 -7.71 4.06
CA VAL A 50 41.91 -7.92 3.21
C VAL A 50 42.04 -7.02 2.00
N ILE A 51 42.05 -7.59 0.80
CA ILE A 51 42.27 -6.87 -0.46
C ILE A 51 41.12 -7.15 -1.41
N GLY A 52 40.37 -6.11 -1.76
CA GLY A 52 39.36 -6.13 -2.81
C GLY A 52 39.96 -5.64 -4.13
N MET A 53 39.72 -6.37 -5.20
CA MET A 53 40.16 -6.01 -6.55
C MET A 53 38.98 -5.65 -7.43
N GLN A 54 39.15 -4.62 -8.26
CA GLN A 54 38.22 -4.35 -9.33
C GLN A 54 38.96 -3.84 -10.57
N THR A 55 38.95 -4.66 -11.62
CA THR A 55 39.73 -4.45 -12.85
C THR A 55 41.20 -4.19 -12.57
N ASP A 56 41.60 -2.94 -12.45
CA ASP A 56 42.95 -2.42 -12.27
C ASP A 56 43.11 -1.59 -10.98
N ASP A 57 42.00 -1.33 -10.27
CA ASP A 57 41.99 -0.68 -8.97
C ASP A 57 41.94 -1.71 -7.84
N THR A 58 42.54 -1.37 -6.70
CA THR A 58 42.52 -2.19 -5.49
C THR A 58 42.17 -1.35 -4.28
N LEU A 59 41.42 -1.94 -3.34
CA LEU A 59 41.08 -1.34 -2.06
C LEU A 59 41.41 -2.35 -0.98
N GLY A 60 42.21 -1.93 0.00
CA GLY A 60 42.73 -2.82 1.03
C GLY A 60 42.52 -2.31 2.44
N LEU A 61 42.37 -3.24 3.38
CA LEU A 61 42.48 -3.03 4.82
C LEU A 61 43.55 -3.99 5.34
N SER A 62 44.59 -3.47 5.99
CA SER A 62 45.68 -4.30 6.51
C SER A 62 46.29 -3.71 7.77
N ASP A 63 46.89 -4.59 8.57
CA ASP A 63 47.82 -4.16 9.60
C ASP A 63 49.15 -3.69 9.00
N ARG A 64 50.03 -3.13 9.83
CA ARG A 64 51.32 -2.62 9.36
C ARG A 64 52.23 -3.74 8.83
N GLY A 65 52.19 -4.92 9.43
CA GLY A 65 53.04 -6.04 9.07
C GLY A 65 52.73 -6.61 7.68
N PHE A 66 51.44 -6.71 7.34
CA PHE A 66 50.97 -7.10 6.01
C PHE A 66 51.22 -5.98 5.00
N TYR A 67 50.96 -4.71 5.37
CA TYR A 67 51.24 -3.55 4.52
C TYR A 67 52.68 -3.53 4.01
N ASP A 68 53.66 -3.69 4.92
CA ASP A 68 55.08 -3.66 4.56
C ASP A 68 55.49 -4.88 3.71
N LEU A 69 54.94 -6.06 4.02
CA LEU A 69 55.18 -7.30 3.26
C LEU A 69 54.65 -7.20 1.83
N GLU A 70 53.42 -6.72 1.67
CA GLU A 70 52.78 -6.56 0.37
C GLU A 70 53.55 -5.55 -0.50
N ASP A 71 53.98 -4.42 0.07
CA ASP A 71 54.80 -3.44 -0.65
C ASP A 71 56.16 -4.02 -1.10
N GLU A 72 56.80 -4.82 -0.25
CA GLU A 72 58.06 -5.52 -0.59
C GLU A 72 57.87 -6.53 -1.74
N GLU A 73 56.87 -7.39 -1.66
CA GLU A 73 56.62 -8.43 -2.68
C GLU A 73 56.18 -7.84 -4.03
N LEU A 74 55.35 -6.78 -4.00
CA LEU A 74 54.96 -6.08 -5.23
C LEU A 74 56.15 -5.43 -5.93
N LYS A 75 57.09 -4.84 -5.16
CA LYS A 75 58.35 -4.30 -5.70
C LYS A 75 59.23 -5.40 -6.28
N LYS A 76 59.40 -6.54 -5.59
CA LYS A 76 60.16 -7.70 -6.10
C LYS A 76 59.59 -8.23 -7.41
N ALA A 77 58.26 -8.25 -7.53
CA ALA A 77 57.57 -8.69 -8.74
C ALA A 77 57.51 -7.62 -9.85
N ASN A 78 58.05 -6.41 -9.62
CA ASN A 78 58.00 -5.27 -10.54
C ASN A 78 56.56 -4.90 -10.97
N PHE A 79 55.60 -4.96 -10.06
CA PHE A 79 54.26 -4.41 -10.32
C PHE A 79 54.32 -2.89 -10.43
N ALA A 80 53.89 -2.34 -11.57
CA ALA A 80 53.75 -0.91 -11.76
C ALA A 80 52.44 -0.43 -11.11
N ALA A 81 52.51 0.02 -9.86
CA ALA A 81 51.37 0.57 -9.12
C ALA A 81 51.58 2.07 -8.82
N LYS A 82 50.47 2.80 -8.70
CA LYS A 82 50.49 4.17 -8.17
C LYS A 82 50.87 4.15 -6.67
N PRO A 83 51.35 5.26 -6.11
CA PRO A 83 51.48 5.39 -4.67
C PRO A 83 50.15 5.07 -3.97
N ARG A 84 50.21 4.36 -2.84
CA ARG A 84 49.02 4.03 -2.06
C ARG A 84 48.45 5.30 -1.44
N GLU A 85 47.13 5.45 -1.55
CA GLU A 85 46.38 6.48 -0.85
C GLU A 85 45.77 5.87 0.42
N ILE A 86 45.80 6.61 1.53
CA ILE A 86 45.26 6.15 2.82
C ILE A 86 44.03 6.99 3.14
N LEU A 87 42.90 6.33 3.43
CA LEU A 87 41.68 7.01 3.85
C LEU A 87 41.95 7.79 5.15
N GLY A 88 41.66 9.08 5.14
CA GLY A 88 41.74 9.95 6.31
C GLY A 88 40.68 11.04 6.25
N ILE A 89 40.49 11.74 7.36
CA ILE A 89 39.46 12.79 7.49
C ILE A 89 39.60 13.86 6.39
N GLU A 90 40.83 14.30 6.16
CA GLU A 90 41.18 15.29 5.12
C GLU A 90 41.52 14.66 3.76
N ASN A 91 41.53 13.31 3.68
CA ASN A 91 41.97 12.58 2.48
C ASN A 91 40.93 11.51 2.09
N PRO A 92 39.85 11.89 1.39
CA PRO A 92 38.84 10.95 0.91
C PRO A 92 39.40 10.07 -0.21
N LEU A 93 38.96 8.81 -0.26
CA LEU A 93 39.34 7.88 -1.33
C LEU A 93 38.29 7.85 -2.43
N THR A 94 38.74 7.58 -3.66
CA THR A 94 37.87 7.24 -4.77
C THR A 94 38.09 5.80 -5.19
N PHE A 95 37.05 4.99 -5.18
CA PHE A 95 37.10 3.59 -5.59
C PHE A 95 35.81 3.22 -6.32
N ASN A 96 35.89 2.53 -7.46
CA ASN A 96 34.72 2.07 -8.23
C ASN A 96 33.63 3.14 -8.49
N GLY A 97 34.03 4.35 -8.88
CA GLY A 97 33.07 5.43 -9.10
C GLY A 97 32.34 5.91 -7.82
N CYS A 98 32.86 5.57 -6.65
CA CYS A 98 32.41 6.03 -5.34
C CYS A 98 33.45 6.94 -4.70
N ARG A 99 33.02 7.82 -3.81
CA ARG A 99 33.87 8.59 -2.90
C ARG A 99 33.61 8.11 -1.48
N LEU A 100 34.69 7.79 -0.77
CA LEU A 100 34.70 7.35 0.62
C LEU A 100 35.24 8.48 1.48
N HIS A 101 34.46 8.87 2.48
CA HIS A 101 34.82 9.86 3.49
C HIS A 101 34.80 9.18 4.85
N VAL A 102 35.76 9.51 5.72
CA VAL A 102 35.73 9.07 7.12
C VAL A 102 35.59 10.29 8.01
N ASP A 103 34.62 10.24 8.92
CA ASP A 103 34.36 11.33 9.86
C ASP A 103 35.19 11.14 11.15
N VAL A 104 35.19 12.17 12.02
CA VAL A 104 35.90 12.16 13.31
C VAL A 104 35.47 11.01 14.22
N ASP A 105 34.23 10.55 14.08
CA ASP A 105 33.66 9.44 14.86
C ASP A 105 33.96 8.05 14.25
N GLY A 106 34.78 8.00 13.19
CA GLY A 106 35.12 6.76 12.49
C GLY A 106 34.01 6.23 11.57
N VAL A 107 32.93 7.01 11.37
CA VAL A 107 31.86 6.69 10.41
C VAL A 107 32.39 6.87 8.99
N ILE A 108 32.24 5.84 8.15
CA ILE A 108 32.61 5.92 6.73
C ILE A 108 31.36 6.19 5.90
N THR A 109 31.37 7.25 5.10
CA THR A 109 30.29 7.59 4.17
C THR A 109 30.73 7.27 2.74
N MET A 110 29.92 6.47 2.04
CA MET A 110 30.12 6.12 0.64
C MET A 110 29.06 6.79 -0.24
N VAL A 111 29.48 7.70 -1.10
CA VAL A 111 28.62 8.40 -2.07
C VAL A 111 29.09 8.17 -3.50
N GLN A 112 28.18 8.36 -4.45
CA GLN A 112 28.48 8.31 -5.87
C GLN A 112 29.44 9.44 -6.34
N LYS A 113 30.25 9.17 -7.38
CA LYS A 113 31.18 10.13 -8.01
C LYS A 113 30.58 10.79 -9.25
N GLY A 114 29.71 11.78 -9.06
CA GLY A 114 29.24 12.64 -10.14
C GLY A 114 28.23 12.02 -11.14
N GLN A 115 27.72 10.82 -10.88
CA GLN A 115 26.77 10.10 -11.74
C GLN A 115 25.34 10.64 -11.61
N ALA A 116 24.94 11.12 -10.43
CA ALA A 116 23.60 11.67 -10.22
C ALA A 116 23.36 12.95 -11.06
N GLN A 117 24.43 13.67 -11.42
CA GLN A 117 24.40 14.86 -12.27
C GLN A 117 24.02 14.53 -13.72
N LYS A 118 24.17 13.26 -14.14
CA LYS A 118 23.83 12.80 -15.49
C LYS A 118 22.38 12.31 -15.60
N LEU A 119 21.64 12.30 -14.50
CA LEU A 119 20.23 11.94 -14.50
C LEU A 119 19.37 13.02 -15.15
N GLY A 120 18.33 12.59 -15.83
CA GLY A 120 17.29 13.43 -16.42
C GLY A 120 15.97 12.67 -16.50
N ILE A 121 14.89 13.42 -16.75
CA ILE A 121 13.56 12.84 -16.91
C ILE A 121 13.37 12.40 -18.37
N PRO A 122 13.04 11.12 -18.64
CA PRO A 122 12.90 10.63 -20.01
C PRO A 122 11.60 11.12 -20.65
N SER A 123 11.67 11.51 -21.92
CA SER A 123 10.52 11.92 -22.76
C SER A 123 10.17 10.92 -23.87
N ASP A 124 11.07 9.99 -24.18
CA ASP A 124 10.89 8.95 -25.20
C ASP A 124 11.45 7.60 -24.73
N ASN A 125 11.25 6.55 -25.53
CA ASN A 125 11.65 5.19 -25.17
C ASN A 125 13.17 5.00 -25.07
N GLN A 126 13.95 5.72 -25.86
CA GLN A 126 15.40 5.65 -25.80
C GLN A 126 15.90 6.28 -24.49
N GLY A 127 15.42 7.49 -24.18
CA GLY A 127 15.67 8.19 -22.93
C GLY A 127 15.19 7.36 -21.72
N TYR A 128 14.08 6.64 -21.83
CA TYR A 128 13.60 5.76 -20.77
C TYR A 128 14.64 4.68 -20.44
N VAL A 129 15.14 3.96 -21.45
CA VAL A 129 16.15 2.91 -21.26
C VAL A 129 17.46 3.49 -20.71
N GLU A 130 17.92 4.62 -21.24
CA GLU A 130 19.14 5.29 -20.81
C GLU A 130 19.06 5.77 -19.36
N GLN A 131 18.01 6.50 -19.00
CA GLN A 131 17.86 7.09 -17.67
C GLN A 131 17.58 6.03 -16.61
N ARG A 132 16.81 4.99 -16.96
CA ARG A 132 16.66 3.80 -16.12
C ARG A 132 18.01 3.15 -15.84
N ALA A 133 18.86 2.95 -16.86
CA ALA A 133 20.17 2.33 -16.67
C ALA A 133 21.09 3.18 -15.78
N ARG A 134 21.08 4.51 -15.97
CA ARG A 134 21.83 5.44 -15.10
C ARG A 134 21.33 5.42 -13.66
N GLY A 135 20.01 5.45 -13.46
CA GLY A 135 19.39 5.33 -12.14
C GLY A 135 19.74 4.00 -11.48
N ALA A 136 19.69 2.88 -12.22
CA ALA A 136 20.04 1.54 -11.74
C ALA A 136 21.50 1.45 -11.29
N TYR A 137 22.43 2.07 -12.04
CA TYR A 137 23.83 2.14 -11.65
C TYR A 137 24.03 2.89 -10.33
N LEU A 138 23.36 4.04 -10.14
CA LEU A 138 23.37 4.77 -8.87
C LEU A 138 22.79 3.95 -7.71
N ALA A 139 21.67 3.26 -7.97
CA ALA A 139 21.02 2.40 -6.99
C ALA A 139 21.93 1.26 -6.55
N SER A 140 22.64 0.60 -7.48
CA SER A 140 23.57 -0.49 -7.14
C SER A 140 24.81 -0.03 -6.37
N ILE A 141 25.15 1.25 -6.42
CA ILE A 141 26.32 1.79 -5.73
C ILE A 141 25.99 2.13 -4.28
N CYS A 142 24.95 2.94 -4.05
CA CYS A 142 24.73 3.51 -2.72
C CYS A 142 23.29 3.95 -2.41
N GLN A 143 22.30 3.58 -3.24
CA GLN A 143 20.90 3.98 -3.07
C GLN A 143 19.95 2.76 -3.13
N PRO A 144 20.00 1.87 -2.13
CA PRO A 144 19.13 0.68 -2.08
C PRO A 144 17.64 1.01 -2.20
N GLU A 145 17.21 2.19 -1.76
CA GLU A 145 15.81 2.64 -1.78
C GLU A 145 15.26 2.78 -3.21
N ALA A 146 16.14 2.89 -4.21
CA ALA A 146 15.77 3.00 -5.62
C ALA A 146 15.73 1.64 -6.34
N SER A 147 16.30 0.59 -5.76
CA SER A 147 16.51 -0.70 -6.44
C SER A 147 15.21 -1.36 -6.92
N PHE A 148 14.14 -1.30 -6.11
CA PHE A 148 12.84 -1.86 -6.50
C PHE A 148 12.29 -1.20 -7.76
N ASP A 149 12.13 0.13 -7.75
CA ASP A 149 11.49 0.86 -8.85
C ASP A 149 12.27 0.72 -10.16
N LEU A 150 13.60 0.74 -10.08
CA LEU A 150 14.47 0.61 -11.25
C LEU A 150 14.48 -0.83 -11.79
N SER A 151 14.34 -1.82 -10.92
CA SER A 151 14.16 -3.22 -11.30
C SER A 151 12.80 -3.45 -11.97
N VAL A 152 11.72 -2.85 -11.48
CA VAL A 152 10.40 -2.87 -12.15
C VAL A 152 10.47 -2.18 -13.51
N ALA A 153 11.06 -0.98 -13.57
CA ALA A 153 11.28 -0.27 -14.82
C ALA A 153 12.12 -1.08 -15.83
N ALA A 154 12.98 -2.00 -15.35
CA ALA A 154 13.81 -2.86 -16.19
C ALA A 154 12.99 -3.83 -17.06
N GLN A 155 11.79 -4.17 -16.60
CA GLN A 155 10.95 -5.22 -17.19
C GLN A 155 10.14 -4.73 -18.40
N HIS A 156 9.97 -3.43 -18.57
CA HIS A 156 9.16 -2.84 -19.64
C HIS A 156 10.03 -2.53 -20.87
N LYS A 157 9.90 -3.35 -21.92
CA LYS A 157 10.54 -3.12 -23.23
C LYS A 157 9.82 -2.03 -24.03
N GLU A 158 8.50 -1.93 -23.87
CA GLU A 158 7.64 -0.92 -24.48
C GLU A 158 6.89 -0.19 -23.36
N PRO A 159 7.50 0.83 -22.74
CA PRO A 159 6.94 1.51 -21.57
C PRO A 159 5.69 2.34 -21.92
N GLY A 160 4.63 2.18 -21.13
CA GLY A 160 3.42 2.99 -21.22
C GLY A 160 3.52 4.27 -20.40
N LYS A 161 2.49 5.14 -20.49
CA LYS A 161 2.46 6.44 -19.77
C LYS A 161 2.68 6.31 -18.26
N ASP A 162 2.14 5.26 -17.64
CA ASP A 162 2.31 5.02 -16.20
C ASP A 162 3.74 4.60 -15.84
N ASP A 163 4.43 3.89 -16.73
CA ASP A 163 5.81 3.45 -16.53
C ASP A 163 6.75 4.65 -16.57
N PHE A 164 6.54 5.57 -17.53
CA PHE A 164 7.21 6.87 -17.56
C PHE A 164 6.98 7.66 -16.28
N ARG A 165 5.73 7.73 -15.79
CA ARG A 165 5.41 8.47 -14.56
C ARG A 165 6.14 7.90 -13.34
N ARG A 166 6.14 6.57 -13.17
CA ARG A 166 6.82 5.88 -12.05
C ARG A 166 8.34 6.07 -12.11
N LEU A 167 8.94 5.83 -13.28
CA LEU A 167 10.38 6.04 -13.46
C LEU A 167 10.77 7.51 -13.22
N ALA A 168 10.01 8.46 -13.77
CA ALA A 168 10.25 9.90 -13.56
C ALA A 168 10.18 10.29 -12.08
N SER A 169 9.22 9.75 -11.33
CA SER A 169 9.12 9.97 -9.89
C SER A 169 10.37 9.50 -9.14
N ARG A 170 10.86 8.29 -9.45
CA ARG A 170 12.08 7.77 -8.81
C ARG A 170 13.32 8.56 -9.22
N LEU A 171 13.48 8.88 -10.50
CA LEU A 171 14.62 9.65 -10.99
C LEU A 171 14.64 11.06 -10.41
N LYS A 172 13.49 11.71 -10.27
CA LYS A 172 13.36 13.01 -9.60
C LYS A 172 13.86 12.92 -8.16
N TRP A 173 13.45 11.90 -7.41
CA TRP A 173 13.96 11.67 -6.06
C TRP A 173 15.49 11.50 -6.06
N GLN A 174 16.06 10.70 -6.96
CA GLN A 174 17.53 10.53 -7.04
C GLN A 174 18.25 11.84 -7.41
N MET A 175 17.65 12.68 -8.26
CA MET A 175 18.16 14.01 -8.62
C MET A 175 18.10 15.01 -7.46
N GLU A 176 17.09 14.91 -6.59
CA GLU A 176 16.96 15.74 -5.38
C GLU A 176 17.90 15.25 -4.26
N ASN A 177 18.33 13.99 -4.31
CA ASN A 177 19.12 13.32 -3.28
C ASN A 177 20.51 12.88 -3.79
N LYS A 178 21.23 13.77 -4.50
CA LYS A 178 22.51 13.43 -5.18
C LYS A 178 23.62 12.96 -4.26
N GLU A 179 23.62 13.43 -3.01
CA GLU A 179 24.61 13.08 -1.99
C GLU A 179 24.11 11.95 -1.05
N ARG A 180 22.93 11.37 -1.33
CA ARG A 180 22.46 10.18 -0.59
C ARG A 180 23.37 9.00 -0.92
N GLY A 181 23.91 8.38 0.12
CA GLY A 181 24.77 7.22 0.04
C GLY A 181 24.68 6.34 1.29
N LEU A 182 25.56 5.35 1.37
CA LEU A 182 25.63 4.43 2.51
C LEU A 182 26.53 5.00 3.60
N ARG A 183 26.11 4.82 4.86
CA ARG A 183 26.89 5.18 6.04
C ARG A 183 27.24 3.91 6.80
N PHE A 184 28.53 3.72 7.02
CA PHE A 184 29.09 2.59 7.75
C PHE A 184 29.52 3.07 9.13
N VAL A 185 28.78 2.67 10.16
CA VAL A 185 29.07 2.99 11.55
C VAL A 185 30.04 1.98 12.16
N PRO A 186 30.88 2.38 13.13
CA PRO A 186 31.69 1.44 13.90
C PRO A 186 30.81 0.39 14.60
N LEU A 187 31.24 -0.88 14.58
CA LEU A 187 30.53 -1.99 15.21
C LEU A 187 31.46 -2.81 16.09
N GLU A 188 30.95 -3.28 17.23
CA GLU A 188 31.61 -4.28 18.06
C GLU A 188 31.43 -5.67 17.41
N LEU A 189 32.43 -6.12 16.64
CA LEU A 189 32.34 -7.37 15.87
C LEU A 189 32.06 -8.62 16.72
N GLU A 190 32.51 -8.66 17.97
CA GLU A 190 32.24 -9.77 18.90
C GLU A 190 30.75 -9.94 19.24
N LYS A 191 29.96 -8.86 19.12
CA LYS A 191 28.51 -8.85 19.33
C LYS A 191 27.71 -8.79 18.04
N ALA A 192 28.40 -8.70 16.90
CA ALA A 192 27.75 -8.52 15.61
C ALA A 192 27.04 -9.80 15.18
N LYS A 193 25.93 -9.64 14.48
CA LYS A 193 25.22 -10.69 13.75
C LYS A 193 25.06 -10.28 12.28
N LEU A 194 24.97 -11.27 11.40
CA LEU A 194 24.65 -11.10 9.99
C LEU A 194 23.14 -11.28 9.80
N TYR A 195 22.43 -10.18 9.60
CA TYR A 195 20.98 -10.18 9.34
C TYR A 195 20.70 -10.23 7.85
N VAL A 196 19.82 -11.13 7.44
CA VAL A 196 19.34 -11.26 6.06
C VAL A 196 17.84 -10.99 6.06
N PHE A 197 17.43 -9.79 5.68
CA PHE A 197 16.04 -9.42 5.52
C PHE A 197 15.58 -9.83 4.12
N VAL A 198 14.47 -10.56 4.03
CA VAL A 198 13.89 -11.01 2.77
C VAL A 198 12.43 -10.63 2.68
N ASP A 199 11.99 -10.28 1.47
CA ASP A 199 10.61 -9.95 1.16
C ASP A 199 10.28 -10.36 -0.29
N GLY A 200 9.06 -10.88 -0.52
CA GLY A 200 8.58 -11.34 -1.82
C GLY A 200 7.24 -10.72 -2.21
N SER A 201 7.25 -9.61 -2.95
CA SER A 201 6.03 -8.98 -3.46
C SER A 201 5.30 -9.87 -4.48
N PHE A 202 4.22 -10.51 -4.05
CA PHE A 202 3.47 -11.49 -4.84
C PHE A 202 2.67 -10.85 -6.00
N ALA A 203 2.87 -11.36 -7.22
CA ALA A 203 2.13 -11.01 -8.44
C ALA A 203 1.95 -9.50 -8.69
N ASN A 204 2.94 -8.71 -8.28
CA ASN A 204 2.89 -7.26 -8.27
C ASN A 204 3.27 -6.61 -9.62
N ASN A 205 3.84 -7.37 -10.55
CA ASN A 205 4.16 -6.89 -11.90
C ASN A 205 2.95 -7.00 -12.83
N LYS A 206 2.94 -6.23 -13.93
CA LYS A 206 1.83 -6.23 -14.91
C LYS A 206 1.54 -7.60 -15.52
N ASP A 207 2.55 -8.47 -15.61
CA ASP A 207 2.41 -9.84 -16.12
C ASP A 207 2.13 -10.87 -15.01
N LEU A 208 1.72 -10.41 -13.82
CA LEU A 208 1.44 -11.21 -12.63
C LEU A 208 2.65 -11.99 -12.09
N SER A 209 3.86 -11.66 -12.55
CA SER A 209 5.08 -12.15 -11.92
C SER A 209 5.34 -11.41 -10.59
N SER A 210 6.11 -12.05 -9.72
CA SER A 210 6.50 -11.49 -8.43
C SER A 210 7.85 -10.82 -8.47
N GLN A 211 8.04 -9.85 -7.59
CA GLN A 211 9.35 -9.26 -7.29
C GLN A 211 9.91 -9.92 -6.03
N LEU A 212 11.21 -10.23 -6.03
CA LEU A 212 11.92 -10.84 -4.91
C LEU A 212 13.00 -9.86 -4.47
N GLY A 213 13.16 -9.65 -3.18
CA GLY A 213 14.16 -8.72 -2.66
C GLY A 213 14.75 -9.16 -1.33
N TYR A 214 16.01 -8.79 -1.13
CA TYR A 214 16.69 -8.97 0.14
C TYR A 214 17.60 -7.79 0.46
N VAL A 215 17.88 -7.61 1.75
CA VAL A 215 18.92 -6.72 2.28
C VAL A 215 19.72 -7.49 3.32
N VAL A 216 21.03 -7.54 3.14
CA VAL A 216 21.96 -8.16 4.09
C VAL A 216 22.69 -7.07 4.84
N MET A 217 22.70 -7.16 6.16
CA MET A 217 23.30 -6.20 7.07
C MET A 217 24.14 -6.91 8.12
N ILE A 218 25.32 -6.38 8.43
CA ILE A 218 26.05 -6.74 9.64
C ILE A 218 25.71 -5.71 10.73
N GLY A 219 25.26 -6.14 11.90
CA GLY A 219 24.80 -5.22 12.92
C GLY A 219 24.88 -5.79 14.33
N THR A 220 24.80 -4.89 15.31
CA THR A 220 24.64 -5.24 16.72
C THR A 220 23.20 -4.98 17.13
N GLU A 221 22.76 -5.74 18.12
CA GLU A 221 21.37 -5.77 18.56
C GLU A 221 21.31 -5.29 20.01
N LYS A 222 20.36 -4.40 20.29
CA LYS A 222 20.06 -3.95 21.64
C LYS A 222 18.62 -4.31 21.96
N GLN A 223 18.45 -5.18 22.95
CA GLN A 223 17.12 -5.52 23.44
C GLN A 223 16.56 -4.30 24.19
N THR A 224 15.39 -3.85 23.76
CA THR A 224 14.72 -2.66 24.33
C THR A 224 13.50 -3.05 25.18
N SER A 225 12.92 -4.22 24.91
CA SER A 225 11.87 -4.88 25.71
C SER A 225 11.83 -6.39 25.41
N GLU A 226 10.98 -7.16 26.09
CA GLU A 226 10.78 -8.59 25.80
C GLU A 226 10.44 -8.86 24.31
N ASN A 227 9.87 -7.88 23.62
CA ASN A 227 9.29 -8.00 22.28
C ASN A 227 9.93 -7.13 21.21
N ARG A 228 10.94 -6.32 21.53
CA ARG A 228 11.57 -5.39 20.58
C ARG A 228 13.09 -5.39 20.70
N CYS A 229 13.73 -5.50 19.54
CA CYS A 229 15.16 -5.28 19.38
C CYS A 229 15.39 -4.06 18.48
N GLU A 230 16.33 -3.22 18.86
CA GLU A 230 16.89 -2.20 17.97
C GLU A 230 18.16 -2.77 17.34
N ILE A 231 18.26 -2.74 16.01
CA ILE A 231 19.44 -3.22 15.30
C ILE A 231 20.17 -2.01 14.72
N THR A 232 21.43 -1.84 15.10
CA THR A 232 22.32 -0.83 14.53
C THR A 232 23.37 -1.54 13.70
N GLY A 233 23.45 -1.23 12.41
CA GLY A 233 24.31 -1.97 11.50
C GLY A 233 24.57 -1.31 10.16
N ASN A 234 25.35 -2.01 9.36
CA ASN A 234 25.87 -1.58 8.07
C ASN A 234 25.35 -2.51 6.97
N ILE A 235 24.72 -1.93 5.94
CA ILE A 235 24.25 -2.69 4.77
C ILE A 235 25.48 -3.20 4.01
N VAL A 236 25.52 -4.51 3.79
CA VAL A 236 26.61 -5.19 3.05
C VAL A 236 26.23 -5.39 1.60
N THR A 237 24.99 -5.85 1.35
CA THR A 237 24.47 -6.07 -0.01
C THR A 237 22.95 -6.04 -0.01
N TYR A 238 22.35 -5.80 -1.16
CA TYR A 238 20.91 -5.76 -1.34
C TYR A 238 20.55 -6.07 -2.79
N SER A 239 19.34 -6.56 -3.01
CA SER A 239 18.84 -6.85 -4.34
C SER A 239 17.33 -6.72 -4.42
N SER A 240 16.85 -6.37 -5.60
CA SER A 240 15.44 -6.51 -5.98
C SER A 240 15.37 -6.97 -7.42
N THR A 241 14.82 -8.16 -7.66
CA THR A 241 14.75 -8.75 -9.00
C THR A 241 13.39 -9.37 -9.28
N LYS A 242 13.02 -9.36 -10.56
CA LYS A 242 11.87 -10.11 -11.04
C LYS A 242 12.11 -11.60 -10.80
N SER A 243 11.15 -12.29 -10.21
CA SER A 243 11.18 -13.74 -10.12
C SER A 243 11.24 -14.36 -11.52
N LYS A 244 12.26 -15.20 -11.76
CA LYS A 244 12.35 -16.00 -12.99
C LYS A 244 11.23 -17.05 -13.09
N ARG A 245 10.62 -17.41 -11.96
CA ARG A 245 9.55 -18.40 -11.86
C ARG A 245 8.22 -17.70 -11.61
N VAL A 246 7.15 -18.17 -12.27
CA VAL A 246 5.79 -17.76 -11.92
C VAL A 246 5.43 -18.38 -10.58
N THR A 247 5.43 -17.57 -9.53
CA THR A 247 4.93 -17.92 -8.20
C THR A 247 3.41 -18.02 -8.25
N ARG A 248 2.83 -19.04 -7.62
CA ARG A 248 1.37 -19.24 -7.60
C ARG A 248 0.72 -18.91 -6.25
N SER A 249 1.50 -18.45 -5.28
CA SER A 249 1.06 -18.05 -3.95
C SER A 249 2.03 -17.03 -3.35
N ALA A 250 1.59 -16.27 -2.37
CA ALA A 250 2.45 -15.37 -1.59
C ALA A 250 3.54 -16.16 -0.85
N LEU A 251 3.20 -17.31 -0.26
CA LEU A 251 4.20 -18.20 0.36
C LEU A 251 5.31 -18.60 -0.62
N ALA A 252 5.00 -18.80 -1.90
CA ALA A 252 6.01 -19.12 -2.91
C ALA A 252 6.94 -17.94 -3.24
N SER A 253 6.42 -16.70 -3.33
CA SER A 253 7.28 -15.53 -3.53
C SER A 253 8.16 -15.28 -2.32
N GLU A 254 7.61 -15.37 -1.12
CA GLU A 254 8.36 -15.25 0.13
C GLU A 254 9.46 -16.31 0.24
N LEU A 255 9.13 -17.57 -0.05
CA LEU A 255 10.11 -18.67 -0.01
C LEU A 255 11.23 -18.46 -1.03
N TYR A 256 10.92 -18.07 -2.27
CA TYR A 256 11.97 -17.83 -3.26
C TYR A 256 12.84 -16.62 -2.91
N SER A 257 12.26 -15.60 -2.26
CA SER A 257 13.05 -14.48 -1.73
C SER A 257 13.97 -14.95 -0.60
N MET A 258 13.45 -15.78 0.32
CA MET A 258 14.20 -16.41 1.39
C MET A 258 15.37 -17.26 0.87
N VAL A 259 15.15 -18.09 -0.15
CA VAL A 259 16.23 -18.87 -0.76
C VAL A 259 17.32 -17.96 -1.32
N GLN A 260 16.95 -16.91 -2.08
CA GLN A 260 17.94 -15.98 -2.62
C GLN A 260 18.71 -15.23 -1.53
N GLY A 261 18.03 -14.76 -0.50
CA GLY A 261 18.67 -14.11 0.63
C GLY A 261 19.58 -15.05 1.40
N ALA A 262 19.13 -16.27 1.68
CA ALA A 262 19.88 -17.29 2.41
C ALA A 262 21.16 -17.70 1.66
N ASP A 263 21.08 -17.95 0.35
CA ASP A 263 22.25 -18.29 -0.48
C ASP A 263 23.35 -17.22 -0.37
N VAL A 264 22.96 -15.95 -0.50
CA VAL A 264 23.87 -14.80 -0.37
C VAL A 264 24.39 -14.67 1.05
N GLY A 265 23.52 -14.88 2.04
CA GLY A 265 23.88 -14.95 3.44
C GLY A 265 24.96 -16.00 3.70
N TYR A 266 24.82 -17.23 3.20
CA TYR A 266 25.76 -18.32 3.43
C TYR A 266 27.14 -18.04 2.81
N ALA A 267 27.14 -17.47 1.60
CA ALA A 267 28.38 -17.04 0.95
C ALA A 267 29.10 -15.93 1.74
N LEU A 268 28.36 -14.94 2.24
CA LEU A 268 28.93 -13.88 3.09
C LEU A 268 29.39 -14.42 4.45
N ASN A 269 28.61 -15.27 5.09
CA ASN A 269 28.93 -15.81 6.40
C ASN A 269 30.21 -16.65 6.37
N SER A 270 30.38 -17.49 5.34
CA SER A 270 31.64 -18.24 5.15
C SER A 270 32.85 -17.33 4.91
N THR A 271 32.67 -16.18 4.24
CA THR A 271 33.71 -15.16 4.12
C THR A 271 34.03 -14.50 5.46
N LEU A 272 33.00 -14.15 6.25
CA LEU A 272 33.16 -13.61 7.60
C LEU A 272 33.83 -14.62 8.53
N GLU A 273 33.61 -15.93 8.37
CA GLU A 273 34.32 -16.96 9.13
C GLU A 273 35.82 -16.95 8.88
N ILE A 274 36.27 -16.70 7.64
CA ILE A 274 37.70 -16.57 7.32
C ILE A 274 38.27 -15.35 8.04
N ILE A 275 37.58 -14.20 7.98
CA ILE A 275 38.01 -12.94 8.59
C ILE A 275 38.05 -13.06 10.12
N THR A 276 36.97 -13.55 10.74
CA THR A 276 36.86 -13.71 12.21
C THR A 276 37.91 -14.67 12.75
N LYS A 277 38.21 -15.77 12.03
CA LYS A 277 39.30 -16.69 12.37
C LYS A 277 40.66 -16.00 12.36
N GLN A 278 40.94 -15.16 11.35
CA GLN A 278 42.19 -14.39 11.25
C GLN A 278 42.32 -13.35 12.37
N LEU A 279 41.21 -12.71 12.73
CA LEU A 279 41.17 -11.72 13.81
C LEU A 279 41.14 -12.35 15.21
N GLY A 280 40.98 -13.67 15.31
CA GLY A 280 40.87 -14.38 16.60
C GLY A 280 39.58 -14.08 17.38
N ILE A 281 38.52 -13.63 16.71
CA ILE A 281 37.22 -13.30 17.33
C ILE A 281 36.18 -14.40 17.07
N PRO A 282 35.09 -14.45 17.87
CA PRO A 282 34.02 -15.43 17.66
C PRO A 282 33.39 -15.33 16.26
N LYS A 283 32.85 -16.46 15.79
CA LYS A 283 32.06 -16.50 14.57
C LYS A 283 30.84 -15.58 14.68
N ILE A 284 30.58 -14.81 13.63
CA ILE A 284 29.40 -13.95 13.53
C ILE A 284 28.20 -14.84 13.18
N PRO A 285 27.15 -14.92 14.02
CA PRO A 285 25.98 -15.73 13.72
C PRO A 285 25.13 -15.08 12.61
N MET A 286 24.50 -15.90 11.77
CA MET A 286 23.54 -15.45 10.77
C MET A 286 22.10 -15.59 11.28
N ILE A 287 21.29 -14.56 11.01
CA ILE A 287 19.86 -14.49 11.32
C ILE A 287 19.07 -14.23 10.04
N LEU A 288 18.20 -15.16 9.66
CA LEU A 288 17.27 -14.98 8.54
C LEU A 288 16.01 -14.28 9.05
N CYS A 289 15.64 -13.17 8.42
CA CYS A 289 14.54 -12.29 8.84
C CYS A 289 13.46 -12.24 7.76
N THR A 290 12.23 -12.59 8.11
CA THR A 290 11.06 -12.49 7.23
C THR A 290 9.90 -11.88 7.99
N ASP A 291 8.99 -11.21 7.29
CA ASP A 291 7.71 -10.76 7.81
C ASP A 291 6.58 -11.76 7.55
N SER A 292 6.83 -12.79 6.75
CA SER A 292 5.87 -13.85 6.42
C SER A 292 5.78 -14.92 7.50
N PHE A 293 4.73 -14.84 8.32
CA PHE A 293 4.44 -15.86 9.32
C PHE A 293 4.21 -17.25 8.71
N SER A 294 3.53 -17.30 7.56
CA SER A 294 3.27 -18.56 6.86
C SER A 294 4.56 -19.28 6.46
N LEU A 295 5.58 -18.51 6.06
CA LEU A 295 6.91 -19.04 5.77
C LEU A 295 7.61 -19.48 7.07
N TYR A 296 7.54 -18.67 8.13
CA TYR A 296 8.09 -19.03 9.44
C TYR A 296 7.51 -20.34 9.98
N GLU A 297 6.19 -20.52 9.97
CA GLU A 297 5.50 -21.77 10.37
C GLU A 297 5.96 -22.97 9.53
N CYS A 298 6.13 -22.75 8.21
CA CYS A 298 6.67 -23.76 7.32
C CYS A 298 8.15 -24.09 7.60
N LEU A 299 8.95 -23.18 8.15
CA LEU A 299 10.35 -23.46 8.44
C LEU A 299 10.54 -24.06 9.84
N VAL A 300 9.85 -23.51 10.85
CA VAL A 300 10.10 -23.81 12.27
C VAL A 300 9.13 -24.84 12.83
N LYS A 301 7.82 -24.74 12.54
CA LYS A 301 6.78 -25.60 13.17
C LYS A 301 6.43 -26.85 12.36
N LEU A 302 7.29 -27.27 11.43
CA LEU A 302 7.09 -28.44 10.57
C LEU A 302 5.81 -28.39 9.70
N GLY A 303 5.25 -27.21 9.43
CA GLY A 303 4.07 -27.05 8.59
C GLY A 303 4.22 -27.71 7.21
N THR A 304 3.20 -28.38 6.71
CA THR A 304 3.23 -29.04 5.39
C THR A 304 2.60 -28.16 4.33
N THR A 305 3.29 -27.94 3.20
CA THR A 305 2.69 -27.37 2.00
C THR A 305 2.25 -28.46 1.03
N LYS A 306 1.11 -28.29 0.36
CA LYS A 306 0.64 -29.20 -0.70
C LYS A 306 1.43 -29.02 -2.01
N GLU A 307 2.17 -27.93 -2.14
CA GLU A 307 2.96 -27.65 -3.34
C GLU A 307 4.30 -28.38 -3.29
N LYS A 308 4.36 -29.57 -3.90
CA LYS A 308 5.53 -30.46 -3.88
C LYS A 308 6.86 -29.79 -4.25
N ARG A 309 6.82 -28.76 -5.10
CA ARG A 309 8.03 -28.02 -5.53
C ARG A 309 8.60 -27.15 -4.41
N LEU A 310 7.76 -26.46 -3.65
CA LEU A 310 8.19 -25.64 -2.52
C LEU A 310 8.74 -26.49 -1.37
N MET A 311 8.29 -27.75 -1.25
CA MET A 311 8.79 -28.65 -0.21
C MET A 311 10.30 -28.89 -0.32
N ILE A 312 10.87 -28.94 -1.53
CA ILE A 312 12.31 -29.16 -1.70
C ILE A 312 13.10 -27.98 -1.10
N ASP A 313 12.69 -26.77 -1.45
CA ASP A 313 13.33 -25.53 -0.96
C ASP A 313 13.13 -25.37 0.55
N ILE A 314 11.93 -25.67 1.08
CA ILE A 314 11.65 -25.69 2.53
C ILE A 314 12.50 -26.74 3.24
N MET A 315 12.63 -27.96 2.70
CA MET A 315 13.44 -29.02 3.29
C MET A 315 14.92 -28.66 3.29
N ALA A 316 15.43 -28.04 2.23
CA ALA A 316 16.81 -27.56 2.17
C ALA A 316 17.07 -26.49 3.24
N LEU A 317 16.19 -25.49 3.37
CA LEU A 317 16.29 -24.45 4.40
C LEU A 317 16.18 -25.03 5.83
N ARG A 318 15.26 -25.97 6.05
CA ARG A 318 15.14 -26.69 7.33
C ARG A 318 16.41 -27.47 7.67
N GLN A 319 16.98 -28.17 6.70
CA GLN A 319 18.22 -28.91 6.90
C GLN A 319 19.37 -27.98 7.28
N SER A 320 19.49 -26.81 6.64
CA SER A 320 20.49 -25.82 7.02
C SER A 320 20.25 -25.23 8.41
N TYR A 321 18.98 -25.00 8.79
CA TYR A 321 18.62 -24.61 10.16
C TYR A 321 18.99 -25.67 11.20
N GLU A 322 18.70 -26.95 10.95
CA GLU A 322 19.07 -28.07 11.83
C GLU A 322 20.59 -28.21 11.99
N ARG A 323 21.35 -27.94 10.93
CA ARG A 323 22.83 -27.93 10.93
C ARG A 323 23.43 -26.70 11.61
N ARG A 324 22.61 -25.72 12.02
CA ARG A 324 23.03 -24.41 12.53
C ARG A 324 23.89 -23.63 11.53
N GLU A 325 23.65 -23.83 10.24
CA GLU A 325 24.22 -22.98 9.18
C GLU A 325 23.53 -21.60 9.18
N ALA A 326 22.26 -21.56 9.62
CA ALA A 326 21.54 -20.39 10.09
C ALA A 326 21.18 -20.59 11.57
N ASN A 327 21.45 -19.60 12.43
CA ASN A 327 21.31 -19.78 13.88
C ASN A 327 19.87 -19.57 14.35
N GLU A 328 19.16 -18.61 13.78
CA GLU A 328 17.77 -18.27 14.15
C GLU A 328 17.00 -17.75 12.93
N THR A 329 15.69 -18.03 12.88
CA THR A 329 14.75 -17.39 11.93
C THR A 329 13.87 -16.43 12.73
N TRP A 330 13.93 -15.14 12.43
CA TRP A 330 13.24 -14.10 13.18
C TRP A 330 12.03 -13.56 12.39
N PRO A 331 10.82 -13.57 12.97
CA PRO A 331 9.69 -12.83 12.43
C PRO A 331 9.87 -11.34 12.77
N ALA A 332 10.34 -10.53 11.81
CA ALA A 332 10.68 -9.12 12.06
C ALA A 332 9.44 -8.22 12.32
N LEU A 333 8.24 -8.67 11.95
CA LEU A 333 6.99 -7.91 12.04
C LEU A 333 5.87 -8.63 12.82
N THR A 334 6.10 -9.86 13.28
CA THR A 334 4.97 -10.79 13.52
C THR A 334 4.56 -10.95 14.98
N ARG A 335 5.15 -10.23 15.94
CA ARG A 335 4.61 -10.25 17.32
C ARG A 335 3.29 -9.47 17.46
N ILE A 336 2.84 -8.79 16.41
CA ILE A 336 1.62 -7.97 16.42
C ILE A 336 0.37 -8.75 15.93
N LEU A 337 0.53 -9.77 15.06
CA LEU A 337 -0.60 -10.44 14.39
C LEU A 337 -0.87 -11.89 14.85
N VAL A 338 0.08 -12.56 15.52
CA VAL A 338 0.00 -14.02 15.79
C VAL A 338 -1.04 -14.39 16.84
N ASP A 339 -1.27 -13.56 17.87
CA ASP A 339 -2.28 -13.86 18.90
C ASP A 339 -3.72 -13.91 18.36
N SER A 340 -3.99 -13.36 17.16
CA SER A 340 -5.34 -13.31 16.58
C SER A 340 -5.69 -14.44 15.61
N VAL A 341 -4.72 -15.29 15.24
CA VAL A 341 -4.92 -16.36 14.24
C VAL A 341 -5.37 -17.68 14.89
N GLU A 342 -5.13 -17.89 16.19
CA GLU A 342 -5.51 -19.13 16.88
C GLU A 342 -7.03 -19.40 16.87
N THR A 343 -7.86 -18.36 16.72
CA THR A 343 -9.32 -18.47 16.72
C THR A 343 -9.97 -18.93 15.41
N LEU A 344 -9.26 -18.95 14.29
CA LEU A 344 -9.84 -19.28 12.96
C LEU A 344 -9.78 -20.77 12.60
N ALA A 345 -9.17 -21.60 13.45
CA ALA A 345 -8.96 -23.03 13.18
C ALA A 345 -10.24 -23.90 13.33
N SER A 346 -11.40 -23.33 13.66
CA SER A 346 -12.62 -24.12 13.93
C SER A 346 -13.52 -24.34 12.72
N ASN A 347 -13.35 -23.63 11.58
CA ASN A 347 -14.17 -23.88 10.39
C ASN A 347 -13.33 -24.18 9.13
N PRO A 348 -13.26 -25.45 8.68
CA PRO A 348 -12.58 -25.81 7.44
C PRO A 348 -13.47 -25.42 6.26
N LEU A 349 -13.34 -24.19 5.77
CA LEU A 349 -13.80 -23.87 4.42
C LEU A 349 -12.91 -24.67 3.45
N GLN A 350 -13.35 -25.88 3.12
CA GLN A 350 -12.69 -26.72 2.13
C GLN A 350 -12.59 -25.93 0.82
N ASP A 351 -11.37 -25.78 0.32
CA ASP A 351 -10.96 -25.22 -0.99
C ASP A 351 -10.59 -23.72 -1.08
N VAL A 352 -10.62 -22.93 -0.02
CA VAL A 352 -10.00 -21.58 0.00
C VAL A 352 -8.51 -21.63 0.37
N GLY A 353 -7.74 -20.60 0.00
CA GLY A 353 -6.30 -20.47 0.27
C GLY A 353 -5.35 -21.21 -0.69
N ARG A 354 -5.85 -21.73 -1.82
CA ARG A 354 -5.06 -22.57 -2.76
C ARG A 354 -4.56 -21.87 -4.02
N THR A 355 -5.16 -20.74 -4.39
CA THR A 355 -4.80 -19.94 -5.57
C THR A 355 -4.87 -18.45 -5.25
N PRO A 356 -4.25 -17.57 -6.05
CA PRO A 356 -4.29 -16.12 -5.84
C PRO A 356 -5.70 -15.53 -5.91
N SER A 357 -6.51 -16.06 -6.83
CA SER A 357 -7.92 -15.71 -6.99
C SER A 357 -8.82 -16.23 -5.86
N ASN A 358 -8.24 -17.00 -4.92
CA ASN A 358 -8.94 -17.65 -3.83
C ASN A 358 -8.04 -17.70 -2.58
N ALA A 359 -7.31 -16.63 -2.29
CA ALA A 359 -6.43 -16.56 -1.12
C ALA A 359 -7.25 -16.65 0.18
N TRP A 360 -6.66 -17.19 1.24
CA TRP A 360 -7.34 -17.24 2.54
C TRP A 360 -7.36 -15.83 3.12
N ASP A 361 -8.55 -15.25 3.17
CA ASP A 361 -8.79 -13.96 3.75
C ASP A 361 -8.88 -14.12 5.28
N TYR A 362 -7.75 -14.09 5.99
CA TYR A 362 -7.76 -14.31 7.44
C TYR A 362 -8.16 -13.05 8.23
N PHE A 363 -7.96 -11.87 7.66
CA PHE A 363 -8.09 -10.60 8.37
C PHE A 363 -9.34 -9.83 7.99
N HIS A 364 -9.61 -9.71 6.68
CA HIS A 364 -10.69 -8.94 6.09
C HIS A 364 -10.86 -7.56 6.76
N LEU A 365 -9.86 -6.70 6.58
CA LEU A 365 -9.92 -5.30 7.04
C LEU A 365 -11.02 -4.57 6.28
N ASN A 366 -11.96 -3.95 7.01
CA ASN A 366 -13.07 -3.24 6.38
C ASN A 366 -13.23 -1.78 6.83
N SER A 367 -12.56 -1.35 7.91
CA SER A 367 -12.51 0.06 8.30
C SER A 367 -11.19 0.45 8.94
N VAL A 368 -10.86 1.72 8.77
CA VAL A 368 -9.79 2.42 9.45
C VAL A 368 -10.28 3.80 9.86
N ASP A 369 -9.89 4.24 11.05
CA ASP A 369 -10.11 5.58 11.57
C ASP A 369 -8.89 6.06 12.36
N LYS A 370 -8.81 7.36 12.66
CA LYS A 370 -7.78 7.93 13.55
C LYS A 370 -8.42 8.49 14.81
N ASP A 371 -7.71 8.39 15.94
CA ASP A 371 -8.05 9.24 17.08
C ASP A 371 -7.44 10.64 16.97
N ASP A 372 -7.74 11.44 17.99
CA ASP A 372 -7.19 12.76 18.30
C ASP A 372 -5.67 12.76 18.58
N GLU A 373 -5.04 11.60 18.79
CA GLU A 373 -3.58 11.44 18.94
C GLU A 373 -2.90 10.92 17.66
N GLY A 374 -3.68 10.65 16.61
CA GLY A 374 -3.22 10.16 15.31
C GLY A 374 -3.08 8.64 15.19
N ASN A 375 -3.38 7.87 16.24
CA ASN A 375 -3.33 6.40 16.28
C ASN A 375 -4.51 5.77 15.51
N TYR A 376 -4.26 4.62 14.88
CA TYR A 376 -5.22 3.97 14.00
C TYR A 376 -6.18 3.07 14.78
N LEU A 377 -7.47 3.15 14.47
CA LEU A 377 -8.49 2.21 14.88
C LEU A 377 -8.89 1.37 13.67
N ILE A 378 -8.74 0.05 13.72
CA ILE A 378 -8.92 -0.87 12.59
C ILE A 378 -9.92 -1.95 12.94
N SER A 379 -10.85 -2.23 12.02
CA SER A 379 -11.79 -3.36 12.13
C SER A 379 -11.35 -4.53 11.28
N ALA A 380 -11.17 -5.70 11.91
CA ALA A 380 -10.89 -6.97 11.26
C ALA A 380 -12.12 -7.88 11.37
N ARG A 381 -12.81 -8.07 10.24
CA ARG A 381 -14.11 -8.74 10.19
C ARG A 381 -14.01 -10.22 10.59
N HIS A 382 -13.03 -10.93 10.03
CA HIS A 382 -12.97 -12.40 10.14
C HIS A 382 -12.46 -12.87 11.51
N THR A 383 -11.78 -12.00 12.26
CA THR A 383 -11.40 -12.28 13.66
C THR A 383 -12.38 -11.69 14.66
N SER A 384 -13.46 -11.07 14.20
CA SER A 384 -14.42 -10.33 15.03
C SER A 384 -13.72 -9.43 16.07
N THR A 385 -12.71 -8.67 15.61
CA THR A 385 -11.81 -7.90 16.49
C THR A 385 -11.56 -6.50 15.94
N ILE A 386 -11.55 -5.52 16.86
CA ILE A 386 -11.12 -4.14 16.64
C ILE A 386 -9.75 -3.94 17.29
N TYR A 387 -8.83 -3.32 16.54
CA TYR A 387 -7.48 -3.03 16.99
C TYR A 387 -7.25 -1.54 17.08
N LYS A 388 -6.65 -1.10 18.18
CA LYS A 388 -6.05 0.23 18.26
C LYS A 388 -4.55 0.11 18.09
N ILE A 389 -3.98 0.82 17.13
CA ILE A 389 -2.58 0.72 16.72
C ILE A 389 -1.91 2.08 16.83
N ASN A 390 -0.80 2.14 17.54
CA ASN A 390 0.03 3.33 17.65
C ASN A 390 0.59 3.72 16.28
N SER A 391 0.40 4.98 15.90
CA SER A 391 0.74 5.46 14.55
C SER A 391 2.24 5.63 14.29
N THR A 392 3.05 5.68 15.34
CA THR A 392 4.49 5.92 15.24
C THR A 392 5.31 4.64 15.21
N ASP A 393 4.90 3.61 15.94
CA ASP A 393 5.66 2.37 16.10
C ASP A 393 4.88 1.10 15.68
N GLY A 394 3.60 1.23 15.31
CA GLY A 394 2.76 0.12 14.87
C GLY A 394 2.33 -0.83 15.98
N ASN A 395 2.60 -0.53 17.26
CA ASN A 395 2.22 -1.40 18.37
C ASN A 395 0.70 -1.38 18.59
N ILE A 396 0.13 -2.52 18.98
CA ILE A 396 -1.26 -2.57 19.42
C ILE A 396 -1.36 -1.96 20.82
N ILE A 397 -2.15 -0.89 20.93
CA ILE A 397 -2.47 -0.22 22.18
C ILE A 397 -3.49 -1.06 22.96
N TRP A 398 -4.55 -1.52 22.29
CA TRP A 398 -5.55 -2.40 22.87
C TRP A 398 -6.30 -3.19 21.77
N LYS A 399 -6.92 -4.31 22.17
CA LYS A 399 -7.77 -5.16 21.33
C LYS A 399 -9.17 -5.27 21.93
N LEU A 400 -10.20 -4.98 21.15
CA LEU A 400 -11.58 -5.29 21.52
C LEU A 400 -12.03 -6.46 20.65
N SER A 401 -12.22 -7.65 21.23
CA SER A 401 -12.52 -8.88 20.48
C SER A 401 -13.73 -9.60 21.07
N SER A 402 -14.52 -10.24 20.20
CA SER A 402 -15.53 -11.20 20.62
C SER A 402 -14.97 -12.42 21.36
N ASN A 403 -13.69 -12.76 21.14
CA ASN A 403 -12.99 -13.74 21.97
C ASN A 403 -12.49 -13.05 23.25
N THR A 404 -13.10 -13.41 24.38
CA THR A 404 -12.78 -12.85 25.69
C THR A 404 -11.36 -13.16 26.16
N ASP A 405 -10.74 -14.24 25.67
CA ASP A 405 -9.38 -14.63 26.06
C ASP A 405 -8.30 -13.75 25.43
N THR A 406 -8.61 -13.09 24.31
CA THR A 406 -7.66 -12.25 23.55
C THR A 406 -8.00 -10.76 23.58
N SER A 407 -9.15 -10.39 24.15
CA SER A 407 -9.55 -8.99 24.30
C SER A 407 -8.90 -8.32 25.50
N SER A 408 -8.49 -7.06 25.33
CA SER A 408 -8.08 -6.16 26.41
C SER A 408 -9.24 -5.74 27.32
N PHE A 409 -10.49 -6.04 26.96
CA PHE A 409 -11.68 -5.65 27.71
C PHE A 409 -12.61 -6.83 27.93
N LYS A 410 -13.23 -6.87 29.11
CA LYS A 410 -14.34 -7.76 29.41
C LYS A 410 -15.61 -7.21 28.76
N LEU A 411 -16.16 -7.99 27.85
CA LEU A 411 -17.46 -7.75 27.23
C LEU A 411 -18.55 -8.35 28.12
N ASP A 412 -19.62 -7.60 28.35
CA ASP A 412 -20.85 -8.16 28.90
C ASP A 412 -21.70 -8.80 27.77
N ASP A 413 -22.79 -9.47 28.14
CA ASP A 413 -23.69 -10.14 27.18
C ASP A 413 -24.30 -9.17 26.14
N LYS A 414 -24.27 -7.86 26.41
CA LYS A 414 -24.82 -6.83 25.53
C LYS A 414 -23.79 -6.33 24.52
N GLY A 415 -22.51 -6.31 24.91
CA GLY A 415 -21.40 -5.75 24.14
C GLY A 415 -20.79 -6.68 23.10
N GLY A 416 -21.07 -8.00 23.15
CA GLY A 416 -20.57 -8.94 22.14
C GLY A 416 -20.95 -8.53 20.72
N PHE A 417 -20.04 -8.70 19.75
CA PHE A 417 -20.29 -8.42 18.33
C PHE A 417 -19.63 -9.50 17.47
N ALA A 418 -20.02 -9.61 16.20
CA ALA A 418 -19.36 -10.52 15.28
C ALA A 418 -19.43 -10.01 13.84
N TRP A 419 -18.41 -10.33 13.05
CA TRP A 419 -18.32 -9.99 11.62
C TRP A 419 -18.49 -8.48 11.34
N GLN A 420 -18.10 -7.65 12.31
CA GLN A 420 -18.41 -6.23 12.38
C GLN A 420 -17.75 -5.41 11.28
N HIS A 421 -18.38 -4.27 10.98
CA HIS A 421 -17.90 -3.25 10.05
C HIS A 421 -17.83 -1.88 10.72
N ASP A 422 -17.09 -0.98 10.07
CA ASP A 422 -17.12 0.46 10.33
C ASP A 422 -16.92 0.85 11.80
N ALA A 423 -15.83 0.36 12.39
CA ALA A 423 -15.38 0.87 13.69
C ALA A 423 -14.92 2.34 13.55
N ARG A 424 -15.45 3.22 14.40
CA ARG A 424 -15.18 4.67 14.39
C ARG A 424 -14.89 5.19 15.79
N PHE A 425 -13.93 6.12 15.88
CA PHE A 425 -13.59 6.80 17.12
C PHE A 425 -14.39 8.10 17.25
N HIS A 426 -14.99 8.34 18.42
CA HIS A 426 -15.85 9.51 18.69
C HIS A 426 -15.29 10.47 19.74
N GLY A 427 -14.07 10.22 20.22
CA GLY A 427 -13.40 11.06 21.23
C GLY A 427 -13.24 10.37 22.58
N ARG A 428 -12.72 11.13 23.53
CA ARG A 428 -12.53 10.71 24.92
C ARG A 428 -13.39 11.50 25.88
N LEU A 429 -13.90 10.82 26.89
CA LEU A 429 -14.52 11.46 28.04
C LEU A 429 -13.46 12.13 28.93
N PRO A 430 -13.82 13.10 29.80
CA PRO A 430 -12.86 13.78 30.68
C PRO A 430 -12.07 12.85 31.63
N ASN A 431 -12.60 11.66 31.90
CA ASN A 431 -11.96 10.61 32.70
C ASN A 431 -10.98 9.74 31.89
N GLY A 432 -10.81 10.01 30.59
CA GLY A 432 -9.90 9.29 29.69
C GLY A 432 -10.50 8.09 28.97
N GLU A 433 -11.79 7.78 29.18
CA GLU A 433 -12.46 6.66 28.51
C GLU A 433 -12.74 6.98 27.04
N GLU A 434 -12.58 6.00 26.16
CA GLU A 434 -12.78 6.15 24.71
C GLU A 434 -14.22 5.80 24.31
N ILE A 435 -14.83 6.62 23.45
CA ILE A 435 -16.11 6.31 22.81
C ILE A 435 -15.86 5.81 21.40
N VAL A 436 -16.32 4.58 21.12
CA VAL A 436 -16.18 3.92 19.81
C VAL A 436 -17.54 3.45 19.34
N SER A 437 -17.83 3.59 18.04
CA SER A 437 -18.97 2.91 17.42
C SER A 437 -18.53 1.77 16.54
N LEU A 438 -19.39 0.78 16.36
CA LEU A 438 -19.25 -0.23 15.32
C LEU A 438 -20.61 -0.68 14.78
N PHE A 439 -20.60 -1.18 13.55
CA PHE A 439 -21.73 -1.87 12.94
C PHE A 439 -21.58 -3.38 13.18
N ASP A 440 -22.39 -3.94 14.05
CA ASP A 440 -22.42 -5.37 14.36
C ASP A 440 -23.33 -6.07 13.36
N ASN A 441 -22.72 -6.70 12.35
CA ASN A 441 -23.45 -7.52 11.37
C ASN A 441 -24.16 -8.68 12.08
N GLY A 442 -23.49 -9.33 13.03
CA GLY A 442 -24.03 -10.48 13.76
C GLY A 442 -24.18 -11.75 12.92
N ALA A 443 -23.75 -11.72 11.65
CA ALA A 443 -23.86 -12.83 10.72
C ALA A 443 -22.80 -12.76 9.62
N SER A 444 -22.42 -13.92 9.09
CA SER A 444 -21.44 -14.06 8.01
C SER A 444 -22.09 -14.24 6.64
N SER A 445 -21.34 -13.99 5.56
CA SER A 445 -21.81 -14.18 4.18
C SER A 445 -22.17 -15.63 3.86
N ASN A 446 -21.67 -16.58 4.65
CA ASN A 446 -22.00 -18.01 4.55
C ASN A 446 -23.24 -18.39 5.37
N LYS A 447 -23.99 -17.39 5.88
CA LYS A 447 -25.20 -17.55 6.70
C LYS A 447 -24.94 -18.27 8.03
N GLU A 448 -23.77 -18.01 8.63
CA GLU A 448 -23.54 -18.30 10.04
C GLU A 448 -24.11 -17.13 10.85
N PHE A 449 -25.01 -17.41 11.78
CA PHE A 449 -25.71 -16.39 12.55
C PHE A 449 -25.29 -16.48 14.02
N GLU A 450 -24.64 -15.42 14.49
CA GLU A 450 -24.43 -15.17 15.93
C GLU A 450 -25.62 -14.38 16.50
N ARG A 451 -26.35 -13.65 15.65
CA ARG A 451 -27.55 -12.87 15.99
C ARG A 451 -28.59 -12.94 14.89
N SER A 452 -29.85 -12.75 15.26
CA SER A 452 -31.00 -12.78 14.33
C SER A 452 -31.14 -11.52 13.46
N TYR A 453 -30.50 -10.41 13.84
CA TYR A 453 -30.54 -9.13 13.12
C TYR A 453 -29.28 -8.32 13.43
N SER A 454 -28.94 -7.39 12.52
CA SER A 454 -27.80 -6.49 12.68
C SER A 454 -28.14 -5.31 13.60
N ARG A 455 -27.10 -4.69 14.17
CA ARG A 455 -27.26 -3.55 15.08
C ARG A 455 -26.08 -2.59 15.02
N VAL A 456 -26.32 -1.35 15.40
CA VAL A 456 -25.25 -0.38 15.69
C VAL A 456 -24.98 -0.39 17.19
N LEU A 457 -23.70 -0.44 17.56
CA LEU A 457 -23.25 -0.31 18.93
C LEU A 457 -22.45 0.99 19.10
N ILE A 458 -22.75 1.72 20.17
CA ILE A 458 -21.89 2.77 20.71
C ILE A 458 -21.36 2.25 22.05
N LEU A 459 -20.04 2.20 22.17
CA LEU A 459 -19.31 1.58 23.26
C LEU A 459 -18.45 2.61 23.96
N GLU A 460 -18.39 2.51 25.28
CA GLU A 460 -17.46 3.24 26.14
C GLU A 460 -16.43 2.25 26.68
N LEU A 461 -15.16 2.55 26.47
CA LEU A 461 -14.05 1.67 26.83
C LEU A 461 -13.33 2.20 28.06
N ASN A 462 -13.43 1.45 29.16
CA ASN A 462 -12.70 1.76 30.39
C ASN A 462 -11.38 1.00 30.43
N HIS A 463 -10.29 1.71 30.15
CA HIS A 463 -8.93 1.15 30.11
C HIS A 463 -8.38 0.78 31.49
N ASN A 464 -8.83 1.43 32.56
CA ASN A 464 -8.35 1.18 33.92
C ASN A 464 -8.94 -0.11 34.49
N GLN A 465 -10.21 -0.39 34.20
CA GLN A 465 -10.92 -1.58 34.66
C GLN A 465 -10.90 -2.72 33.63
N GLY A 466 -10.55 -2.41 32.38
CA GLY A 466 -10.58 -3.36 31.27
C GLY A 466 -12.01 -3.84 31.01
N THR A 467 -12.97 -2.91 30.93
CA THR A 467 -14.39 -3.22 30.72
C THR A 467 -15.00 -2.38 29.60
N VAL A 468 -16.04 -2.91 28.97
CA VAL A 468 -16.85 -2.18 27.99
C VAL A 468 -18.24 -1.91 28.53
N THR A 469 -18.70 -0.67 28.39
CA THR A 469 -20.09 -0.29 28.64
C THR A 469 -20.79 -0.03 27.30
N VAL A 470 -21.92 -0.68 27.05
CA VAL A 470 -22.75 -0.38 25.88
C VAL A 470 -23.58 0.87 26.15
N VAL A 471 -23.20 1.99 25.56
CA VAL A 471 -23.89 3.28 25.70
C VAL A 471 -25.19 3.28 24.90
N LYS A 472 -25.17 2.74 23.68
CA LYS A 472 -26.36 2.61 22.83
C LYS A 472 -26.33 1.33 22.02
N THR A 473 -27.52 0.75 21.84
CA THR A 473 -27.80 -0.32 20.87
C THR A 473 -28.95 0.12 19.99
N LEU A 474 -28.73 0.15 18.68
CA LEU A 474 -29.76 0.47 17.69
C LEU A 474 -29.98 -0.76 16.81
N ASN A 475 -31.08 -1.45 17.04
CA ASN A 475 -31.42 -2.64 16.27
C ASN A 475 -31.95 -2.25 14.89
N ALA A 476 -31.62 -3.04 13.88
CA ALA A 476 -32.21 -2.86 12.56
C ALA A 476 -33.74 -3.01 12.63
N PRO A 477 -34.52 -2.11 12.01
CA PRO A 477 -35.95 -2.29 11.87
C PRO A 477 -36.30 -3.57 11.11
N ASP A 478 -37.50 -4.09 11.35
CA ASP A 478 -38.07 -5.24 10.64
C ASP A 478 -37.25 -6.54 10.72
N GLY A 479 -36.33 -6.63 11.69
CA GLY A 479 -35.46 -7.80 11.85
C GLY A 479 -34.42 -7.95 10.76
N VAL A 480 -34.02 -6.86 10.11
CA VAL A 480 -33.02 -6.88 9.03
C VAL A 480 -31.67 -7.41 9.52
N SER A 481 -31.12 -8.39 8.79
CA SER A 481 -29.80 -8.97 9.00
C SER A 481 -28.93 -8.72 7.77
N ALA A 482 -27.89 -7.91 7.93
CA ALA A 482 -26.88 -7.62 6.92
C ALA A 482 -25.66 -8.52 7.15
N HIS A 483 -25.35 -9.40 6.20
CA HIS A 483 -24.28 -10.40 6.34
C HIS A 483 -22.91 -9.86 5.93
N SER A 484 -22.89 -8.73 5.24
CA SER A 484 -21.68 -8.03 4.83
C SER A 484 -21.93 -6.53 4.71
N GLN A 485 -20.84 -5.75 4.75
CA GLN A 485 -20.88 -4.31 4.53
C GLN A 485 -21.67 -3.60 5.65
N GLY A 486 -22.05 -2.34 5.44
CA GLY A 486 -22.79 -1.55 6.43
C GLY A 486 -21.91 -0.58 7.21
N ASN A 487 -22.56 0.43 7.78
CA ASN A 487 -21.91 1.44 8.61
C ASN A 487 -22.91 2.18 9.49
N ALA A 488 -22.36 2.93 10.45
CA ALA A 488 -23.09 3.90 11.24
C ALA A 488 -22.38 5.26 11.20
N GLN A 489 -23.15 6.33 11.13
CA GLN A 489 -22.66 7.70 11.16
C GLN A 489 -23.40 8.46 12.27
N VAL A 490 -22.65 8.94 13.26
CA VAL A 490 -23.17 9.89 14.25
C VAL A 490 -23.25 11.27 13.60
N LEU A 491 -24.43 11.90 13.65
CA LEU A 491 -24.71 13.19 13.02
C LEU A 491 -24.53 14.35 14.02
N PRO A 492 -24.28 15.59 13.55
CA PRO A 492 -24.05 16.75 14.44
C PRO A 492 -25.20 17.06 15.40
N ASN A 493 -26.43 16.66 15.08
CA ASN A 493 -27.60 16.83 15.95
C ASN A 493 -27.79 15.67 16.97
N GLY A 494 -26.85 14.73 17.04
CA GLY A 494 -26.89 13.56 17.92
C GLY A 494 -27.70 12.38 17.37
N ASN A 495 -28.33 12.52 16.20
CA ASN A 495 -28.96 11.41 15.50
C ASN A 495 -27.90 10.42 14.99
N ILE A 496 -28.32 9.20 14.67
CA ILE A 496 -27.44 8.18 14.10
C ILE A 496 -28.05 7.68 12.80
N PHE A 497 -27.31 7.80 11.71
CA PHE A 497 -27.65 7.24 10.41
C PHE A 497 -26.97 5.89 10.24
N ALA A 498 -27.74 4.85 9.93
CA ALA A 498 -27.26 3.49 9.72
C ALA A 498 -27.55 3.04 8.28
N ASN A 499 -26.57 2.38 7.66
CA ASN A 499 -26.74 1.66 6.41
C ASN A 499 -26.63 0.17 6.68
N TRP A 500 -27.64 -0.59 6.27
CA TRP A 500 -27.76 -2.02 6.51
C TRP A 500 -27.15 -2.86 5.38
N GLY A 501 -25.99 -2.42 4.87
CA GLY A 501 -25.10 -3.25 4.05
C GLY A 501 -25.77 -3.92 2.85
N ASP A 502 -25.48 -5.22 2.72
CA ASP A 502 -26.07 -6.07 1.69
C ASP A 502 -27.58 -6.31 1.83
N ALA A 503 -28.23 -5.92 2.93
CA ALA A 503 -29.68 -5.93 3.02
C ALA A 503 -30.35 -4.77 2.27
N GLY A 504 -29.58 -3.77 1.82
CA GLY A 504 -30.08 -2.72 0.93
C GLY A 504 -31.09 -1.79 1.60
N ALA A 505 -30.89 -1.46 2.88
CA ALA A 505 -31.75 -0.55 3.63
C ALA A 505 -30.94 0.52 4.36
N ILE A 506 -31.59 1.64 4.68
CA ILE A 506 -31.03 2.75 5.47
C ILE A 506 -32.00 3.17 6.57
N THR A 507 -31.48 3.70 7.68
CA THR A 507 -32.29 4.17 8.80
C THR A 507 -31.63 5.35 9.47
N GLU A 508 -32.41 6.36 9.83
CA GLU A 508 -31.99 7.36 10.78
C GLU A 508 -32.73 7.16 12.09
N PHE A 509 -31.95 7.18 13.17
CA PHE A 509 -32.42 7.15 14.55
C PHE A 509 -32.25 8.52 15.18
N SER A 510 -33.21 8.95 15.98
CA SER A 510 -33.09 10.12 16.85
C SER A 510 -31.97 9.91 17.88
N SER A 511 -31.60 10.99 18.57
CA SER A 511 -30.63 10.93 19.66
C SER A 511 -31.04 9.96 20.78
N GLU A 512 -32.34 9.70 20.97
CA GLU A 512 -32.89 8.75 21.93
C GLU A 512 -33.03 7.32 21.38
N GLY A 513 -32.62 7.09 20.13
CA GLY A 513 -32.66 5.78 19.48
C GLY A 513 -33.99 5.42 18.83
N LYS A 514 -34.89 6.39 18.60
CA LYS A 514 -36.16 6.13 17.89
C LYS A 514 -35.98 6.27 16.38
N VAL A 515 -36.60 5.40 15.59
CA VAL A 515 -36.58 5.53 14.13
C VAL A 515 -37.29 6.82 13.71
N VAL A 516 -36.59 7.70 12.99
CA VAL A 516 -37.15 8.92 12.38
C VAL A 516 -37.31 8.78 10.86
N PHE A 517 -36.53 7.89 10.25
CA PHE A 517 -36.59 7.57 8.83
C PHE A 517 -36.11 6.14 8.63
N HIS A 518 -36.82 5.35 7.82
CA HIS A 518 -36.41 4.02 7.39
C HIS A 518 -36.81 3.83 5.93
N SER A 519 -35.91 3.30 5.10
CA SER A 519 -36.20 3.02 3.69
C SER A 519 -35.40 1.83 3.20
N TYR A 520 -36.05 1.01 2.38
CA TYR A 520 -35.37 0.07 1.49
C TYR A 520 -34.96 0.80 0.21
N LEU A 521 -33.85 0.38 -0.39
CA LEU A 521 -33.29 0.96 -1.62
C LEU A 521 -33.84 0.28 -2.89
N ASP A 522 -34.59 -0.81 -2.73
CA ASP A 522 -35.37 -1.46 -3.78
C ASP A 522 -36.73 -1.92 -3.22
N SER A 523 -37.66 -2.19 -4.13
CA SER A 523 -39.01 -2.72 -3.91
C SER A 523 -39.06 -4.25 -3.80
N THR A 524 -37.96 -4.94 -4.10
CA THR A 524 -37.87 -6.41 -4.01
C THR A 524 -37.48 -6.86 -2.60
N THR A 525 -37.37 -8.18 -2.39
CA THR A 525 -36.91 -8.74 -1.11
C THR A 525 -35.54 -8.15 -0.74
N PRO A 526 -35.34 -7.66 0.51
CA PRO A 526 -34.08 -7.07 0.95
C PRO A 526 -32.87 -7.95 0.62
N GLY A 527 -31.85 -7.33 -0.01
CA GLY A 527 -30.59 -7.97 -0.39
C GLY A 527 -30.64 -8.94 -1.58
N LEU A 528 -31.77 -9.05 -2.30
CA LEU A 528 -31.89 -9.94 -3.46
C LEU A 528 -31.25 -9.36 -4.73
N THR A 529 -31.52 -8.10 -5.03
CA THR A 529 -31.16 -7.43 -6.31
C THR A 529 -30.19 -6.28 -6.12
N LEU A 530 -30.21 -5.64 -4.94
CA LEU A 530 -29.45 -4.44 -4.63
C LEU A 530 -28.80 -4.56 -3.26
N GLN A 531 -27.53 -4.20 -3.21
CA GLN A 531 -26.72 -4.12 -2.00
C GLN A 531 -26.15 -2.71 -1.89
N ASN A 532 -25.92 -2.23 -0.67
CA ASN A 532 -25.25 -0.96 -0.45
C ASN A 532 -24.05 -1.13 0.48
N TYR A 533 -22.87 -0.80 -0.02
CA TYR A 533 -21.63 -0.88 0.75
C TYR A 533 -21.66 0.00 2.01
N ARG A 534 -21.95 1.30 1.85
CA ARG A 534 -22.04 2.29 2.92
C ARG A 534 -22.98 3.42 2.54
N GLY A 535 -23.66 3.99 3.54
CA GLY A 535 -24.49 5.18 3.40
C GLY A 535 -24.01 6.29 4.34
N PHE A 536 -24.04 7.52 3.84
CA PHE A 536 -23.71 8.71 4.62
C PHE A 536 -24.78 9.77 4.40
N ARG A 537 -25.16 10.46 5.47
CA ARG A 537 -25.97 11.68 5.42
C ARG A 537 -25.03 12.87 5.52
N ALA A 538 -25.01 13.68 4.47
CA ALA A 538 -24.22 14.90 4.37
C ALA A 538 -25.08 16.04 3.84
N ASN A 539 -24.68 17.27 4.14
CA ASN A 539 -25.24 18.42 3.42
C ASN A 539 -24.73 18.36 1.98
N TRP A 540 -25.65 18.35 1.01
CA TRP A 540 -25.32 18.28 -0.40
C TRP A 540 -26.03 19.39 -1.14
N THR A 541 -25.24 20.22 -1.83
CA THR A 541 -25.73 21.26 -2.73
C THR A 541 -25.46 20.84 -4.16
N GLY A 542 -26.51 20.51 -4.87
CA GLY A 542 -26.48 20.08 -6.25
C GLY A 542 -26.65 21.25 -7.22
N ARG A 543 -25.67 21.44 -8.12
CA ARG A 543 -25.69 22.42 -9.21
C ARG A 543 -25.36 21.72 -10.54
N PRO A 544 -26.30 20.95 -11.10
CA PRO A 544 -26.05 20.17 -12.31
C PRO A 544 -25.79 21.10 -13.52
N SER A 545 -24.91 20.66 -14.41
CA SER A 545 -24.61 21.36 -15.67
C SER A 545 -25.54 20.96 -16.81
N GLU A 546 -26.33 19.90 -16.65
CA GLU A 546 -27.30 19.49 -17.65
C GLU A 546 -28.41 20.55 -17.77
N VAL A 547 -29.04 20.60 -18.95
CA VAL A 547 -30.23 21.41 -19.14
C VAL A 547 -31.41 20.71 -18.44
N PRO A 548 -32.23 21.42 -17.64
CA PRO A 548 -33.40 20.81 -17.01
C PRO A 548 -34.32 20.16 -18.04
N ALA A 549 -34.88 19.01 -17.67
CA ALA A 549 -35.82 18.27 -18.50
C ALA A 549 -37.22 18.88 -18.38
N ILE A 550 -37.94 18.85 -19.50
CA ILE A 550 -39.34 19.28 -19.58
C ILE A 550 -40.10 18.35 -20.51
N VAL A 551 -41.30 17.98 -20.08
CA VAL A 551 -42.29 17.25 -20.88
C VAL A 551 -43.57 18.05 -20.87
N VAL A 552 -44.19 18.20 -22.04
CA VAL A 552 -45.46 18.89 -22.20
C VAL A 552 -46.46 17.93 -22.84
N LEU A 553 -47.58 17.72 -22.18
CA LEU A 553 -48.68 16.90 -22.66
C LEU A 553 -49.88 17.80 -22.93
N ASP A 554 -50.41 17.72 -24.14
CA ASP A 554 -51.58 18.49 -24.56
C ASP A 554 -52.87 17.83 -24.05
N GLN A 555 -53.65 18.56 -23.27
CA GLN A 555 -55.03 18.19 -22.98
C GLN A 555 -55.94 18.81 -24.05
N THR A 556 -56.02 18.11 -25.19
CA THR A 556 -56.65 18.52 -26.47
C THR A 556 -58.11 18.99 -26.42
N ALA A 557 -58.76 19.02 -25.25
CA ALA A 557 -60.16 19.41 -25.06
C ALA A 557 -60.37 20.74 -24.30
N GLN A 558 -59.35 21.36 -23.69
CA GLN A 558 -59.56 22.45 -22.70
C GLN A 558 -58.61 23.66 -22.78
N ASP A 559 -57.79 23.80 -23.83
CA ASP A 559 -56.70 24.82 -23.88
C ASP A 559 -55.77 24.76 -22.65
N LEU A 560 -55.55 23.55 -22.12
CA LEU A 560 -54.69 23.27 -20.98
C LEU A 560 -53.52 22.38 -21.39
N LEU A 561 -52.34 22.66 -20.83
CA LEU A 561 -51.15 21.83 -20.98
C LEU A 561 -50.71 21.31 -19.62
N ASP A 562 -50.49 20.00 -19.51
CA ASP A 562 -49.76 19.43 -18.39
C ASP A 562 -48.28 19.51 -18.68
N VAL A 563 -47.54 20.15 -17.77
CA VAL A 563 -46.11 20.31 -17.88
C VAL A 563 -45.44 19.68 -16.68
N TYR A 564 -44.47 18.82 -16.96
CA TYR A 564 -43.61 18.19 -15.96
C TYR A 564 -42.19 18.68 -16.19
N VAL A 565 -41.54 19.11 -15.11
CA VAL A 565 -40.14 19.54 -15.13
C VAL A 565 -39.37 18.86 -14.03
N SER A 566 -38.15 18.47 -14.35
CA SER A 566 -37.22 17.90 -13.39
C SER A 566 -35.80 18.33 -13.75
N TRP A 567 -34.95 18.42 -12.74
CA TRP A 567 -33.55 18.72 -12.94
C TRP A 567 -32.73 17.78 -12.08
N ASN A 568 -32.15 16.77 -12.71
CA ASN A 568 -31.52 15.70 -11.98
C ASN A 568 -30.23 16.23 -11.33
N GLY A 569 -30.11 15.98 -10.03
CA GLY A 569 -28.97 16.48 -9.28
C GLY A 569 -29.09 17.93 -8.78
N ASP A 570 -30.16 18.69 -9.07
CA ASP A 570 -30.31 20.07 -8.56
C ASP A 570 -30.94 20.09 -7.17
N THR A 571 -30.43 20.94 -6.28
CA THR A 571 -31.04 21.20 -4.95
C THR A 571 -31.41 22.66 -4.72
N GLU A 572 -31.03 23.55 -5.64
CA GLU A 572 -31.08 24.99 -5.39
C GLU A 572 -32.35 25.65 -5.91
N THR A 573 -33.06 24.99 -6.85
CA THR A 573 -34.31 25.51 -7.39
C THR A 573 -35.38 25.58 -6.30
N ALA A 574 -35.82 26.80 -5.98
CA ALA A 574 -36.93 27.05 -5.06
C ALA A 574 -38.27 26.98 -5.80
N PHE A 575 -38.35 27.53 -7.01
CA PHE A 575 -39.57 27.50 -7.82
C PHE A 575 -39.26 27.52 -9.31
N TRP A 576 -40.25 27.07 -10.09
CA TRP A 576 -40.25 27.08 -11.55
C TRP A 576 -41.10 28.21 -12.08
N ARG A 577 -40.62 28.87 -13.14
CA ARG A 577 -41.40 29.81 -13.96
C ARG A 577 -41.61 29.22 -15.34
N PHE A 578 -42.87 29.05 -15.73
CA PHE A 578 -43.26 28.51 -17.02
C PHE A 578 -43.61 29.64 -17.97
N TYR A 579 -43.11 29.58 -19.20
CA TYR A 579 -43.37 30.57 -20.23
C TYR A 579 -43.85 29.90 -21.51
N ALA A 580 -44.61 30.66 -22.28
CA ALA A 580 -44.86 30.37 -23.68
C ALA A 580 -44.15 31.42 -24.53
N LYS A 581 -43.46 30.96 -25.56
CA LYS A 581 -42.83 31.81 -26.57
C LYS A 581 -43.58 31.65 -27.87
N ASP A 582 -44.19 32.74 -28.29
CA ASP A 582 -44.82 32.91 -29.60
C ASP A 582 -43.83 33.62 -30.53
N GLN A 583 -43.70 33.16 -31.78
CA GLN A 583 -42.82 33.77 -32.78
C GLN A 583 -43.15 35.24 -33.07
N ASN A 584 -44.39 35.67 -32.86
CA ASN A 584 -44.85 37.03 -33.19
C ASN A 584 -45.05 37.92 -31.94
N GLN A 585 -45.36 37.33 -30.78
CA GLN A 585 -45.72 38.08 -29.55
C GLN A 585 -44.65 38.03 -28.45
N GLY A 586 -43.53 37.32 -28.68
CA GLY A 586 -42.43 37.23 -27.73
C GLY A 586 -42.66 36.18 -26.64
N THR A 587 -41.94 36.29 -25.52
CA THR A 587 -42.00 35.33 -24.40
C THR A 587 -42.91 35.86 -23.29
N ARG A 588 -43.95 35.10 -22.93
CA ARG A 588 -44.92 35.44 -21.89
C ARG A 588 -44.84 34.46 -20.72
N LEU A 589 -44.78 34.97 -19.50
CA LEU A 589 -44.89 34.16 -18.29
C LEU A 589 -46.33 33.64 -18.13
N LEU A 590 -46.48 32.33 -17.96
CA LEU A 590 -47.75 31.67 -17.76
C LEU A 590 -48.03 31.38 -16.29
N LYS A 591 -47.05 30.81 -15.59
CA LYS A 591 -47.27 30.32 -14.22
C LYS A 591 -45.97 30.25 -13.44
N LYS A 592 -46.06 30.43 -12.12
CA LYS A 592 -45.01 30.15 -11.15
C LYS A 592 -45.47 29.03 -10.23
N VAL A 593 -44.63 28.01 -10.02
CA VAL A 593 -44.95 26.85 -9.18
C VAL A 593 -43.77 26.55 -8.25
N GLN A 594 -44.04 26.38 -6.95
CA GLN A 594 -43.01 26.00 -5.98
C GLN A 594 -42.51 24.58 -6.27
N ARG A 595 -41.21 24.34 -6.14
CA ARG A 595 -40.66 23.00 -6.25
C ARG A 595 -41.03 22.21 -4.99
N GLN A 596 -41.64 21.05 -5.15
CA GLN A 596 -42.04 20.19 -4.03
C GLN A 596 -41.23 18.89 -3.94
N GLY A 597 -40.45 18.56 -4.97
CA GLY A 597 -39.65 17.33 -5.02
C GLY A 597 -38.72 17.27 -6.24
N PHE A 598 -38.38 16.05 -6.67
CA PHE A 598 -37.57 15.80 -7.87
C PHE A 598 -38.24 16.31 -9.14
N GLU A 599 -39.52 15.96 -9.33
CA GLU A 599 -40.36 16.41 -10.43
C GLU A 599 -41.39 17.44 -9.95
N THR A 600 -41.66 18.46 -10.76
CA THR A 600 -42.71 19.45 -10.52
C THR A 600 -43.71 19.42 -11.66
N HIS A 601 -44.98 19.24 -11.30
CA HIS A 601 -46.11 19.30 -12.24
C HIS A 601 -46.78 20.68 -12.22
N ALA A 602 -47.19 21.15 -13.39
CA ALA A 602 -47.97 22.37 -13.56
C ALA A 602 -48.99 22.22 -14.69
N VAL A 603 -50.23 22.60 -14.41
CA VAL A 603 -51.24 22.83 -15.45
C VAL A 603 -51.16 24.29 -15.92
N LEU A 604 -50.95 24.51 -17.22
CA LEU A 604 -50.84 25.82 -17.85
C LEU A 604 -52.07 26.10 -18.74
N ASN A 605 -52.66 27.29 -18.61
CA ASN A 605 -53.75 27.74 -19.49
C ASN A 605 -53.17 28.54 -20.65
N VAL A 606 -53.47 28.12 -21.87
CA VAL A 606 -52.97 28.72 -23.12
C VAL A 606 -54.08 29.28 -24.01
N ALA A 607 -55.31 29.44 -23.48
CA ALA A 607 -56.47 29.92 -24.25
C ALA A 607 -56.23 31.28 -24.93
N SER A 608 -55.50 32.19 -24.27
CA SER A 608 -55.17 33.52 -24.81
C SER A 608 -53.99 33.54 -25.79
N LEU A 609 -53.42 32.38 -26.14
CA LEU A 609 -52.20 32.23 -26.94
C LEU A 609 -52.43 31.43 -28.23
N ARG A 610 -53.69 31.26 -28.66
CA ARG A 610 -54.02 30.58 -29.91
C ARG A 610 -53.33 31.28 -31.08
N SER A 611 -52.44 30.54 -31.74
CA SER A 611 -51.63 31.00 -32.89
C SER A 611 -51.64 29.91 -33.95
N THR A 612 -51.53 30.29 -35.23
CA THR A 612 -51.44 29.34 -36.35
C THR A 612 -50.07 28.65 -36.41
N LYS A 613 -49.12 29.08 -35.58
CA LYS A 613 -47.78 28.51 -35.46
C LYS A 613 -47.59 27.79 -34.12
N PRO A 614 -46.67 26.79 -34.05
CA PRO A 614 -46.38 26.09 -32.80
C PRO A 614 -45.91 27.04 -31.70
N LEU A 615 -46.45 26.88 -30.50
CA LEU A 615 -45.98 27.56 -29.29
C LEU A 615 -44.81 26.79 -28.69
N GLU A 616 -43.78 27.50 -28.25
CA GLU A 616 -42.65 26.90 -27.55
C GLU A 616 -42.83 27.09 -26.04
N ILE A 617 -43.00 26.00 -25.30
CA ILE A 617 -43.12 26.01 -23.84
C ILE A 617 -41.74 25.77 -23.21
N LEU A 618 -41.39 26.60 -22.25
CA LEU A 618 -40.11 26.55 -21.54
C LEU A 618 -40.28 26.82 -20.06
N ALA A 619 -39.38 26.28 -19.24
CA ALA A 619 -39.36 26.52 -17.81
C ALA A 619 -38.00 27.04 -17.35
N GLU A 620 -38.02 27.96 -16.38
CA GLU A 620 -36.84 28.44 -15.68
C GLU A 620 -36.83 27.95 -14.23
N ALA A 621 -35.71 27.37 -13.83
CA ALA A 621 -35.37 27.11 -12.44
C ALA A 621 -34.91 28.41 -11.78
N VAL A 622 -35.53 28.79 -10.66
CA VAL A 622 -35.20 30.02 -9.94
C VAL A 622 -34.86 29.70 -8.48
N GLY A 623 -33.73 30.24 -8.02
CA GLY A 623 -33.26 30.10 -6.64
C GLY A 623 -34.06 30.95 -5.65
N SER A 624 -33.86 30.70 -4.36
CA SER A 624 -34.53 31.44 -3.27
C SER A 624 -34.22 32.95 -3.27
N ASN A 625 -33.06 33.34 -3.81
CA ASN A 625 -32.64 34.74 -4.00
C ASN A 625 -33.24 35.40 -5.26
N GLY A 626 -34.07 34.69 -6.04
CA GLY A 626 -34.67 35.17 -7.28
C GLY A 626 -33.79 35.08 -8.53
N GLN A 627 -32.56 34.55 -8.42
CA GLN A 627 -31.69 34.33 -9.58
C GLN A 627 -32.17 33.13 -10.41
N VAL A 628 -32.09 33.27 -11.74
CA VAL A 628 -32.32 32.15 -12.67
C VAL A 628 -31.09 31.26 -12.63
N LEU A 629 -31.30 30.00 -12.26
CA LEU A 629 -30.25 28.99 -12.13
C LEU A 629 -30.06 28.20 -13.43
N GLY A 630 -31.16 27.96 -14.14
CA GLY A 630 -31.17 27.20 -15.39
C GLY A 630 -32.49 27.38 -16.12
N ARG A 631 -32.49 27.01 -17.40
CA ARG A 631 -33.67 27.07 -18.27
C ARG A 631 -33.71 25.81 -19.13
N THR A 632 -34.89 25.23 -19.29
CA THR A 632 -35.10 24.06 -20.16
C THR A 632 -34.86 24.43 -21.63
N LEU A 633 -34.71 23.40 -22.48
CA LEU A 633 -35.01 23.58 -23.90
C LEU A 633 -36.51 23.83 -24.08
N GLY A 634 -36.87 24.50 -25.17
CA GLY A 634 -38.27 24.72 -25.50
C GLY A 634 -38.90 23.48 -26.12
N VAL A 635 -40.14 23.19 -25.74
CA VAL A 635 -40.95 22.11 -26.30
C VAL A 635 -42.04 22.73 -27.18
N SER A 636 -42.01 22.39 -28.47
CA SER A 636 -43.01 22.87 -29.43
C SER A 636 -44.33 22.10 -29.25
N VAL A 637 -45.42 22.85 -29.10
CA VAL A 637 -46.79 22.33 -29.05
C VAL A 637 -47.62 23.02 -30.12
N SER A 638 -48.29 22.24 -30.95
CA SER A 638 -49.26 22.74 -31.93
C SER A 638 -50.64 22.72 -31.30
N LEU A 639 -51.20 23.89 -30.98
CA LEU A 639 -52.59 23.98 -30.56
C LEU A 639 -53.48 23.85 -31.79
N ASN A 640 -54.35 22.85 -31.83
CA ASN A 640 -55.31 22.70 -32.93
C ASN A 640 -56.25 23.92 -32.94
N VAL A 641 -56.20 24.69 -34.04
CA VAL A 641 -57.23 25.69 -34.32
C VAL A 641 -58.53 24.94 -34.60
N THR A 642 -59.45 24.91 -33.63
CA THR A 642 -60.80 24.43 -33.88
C THR A 642 -61.41 25.25 -35.02
N SER A 643 -61.95 24.56 -36.01
CA SER A 643 -62.59 25.07 -37.22
C SER A 643 -63.81 25.95 -36.93
N GLY A 644 -63.57 27.18 -36.46
CA GLY A 644 -64.60 28.17 -36.14
C GLY A 644 -64.35 29.56 -36.74
N ASP A 645 -63.10 29.92 -37.03
CA ASP A 645 -62.74 31.30 -37.43
C ASP A 645 -62.02 31.36 -38.78
N ILE A 646 -62.62 30.78 -39.84
CA ILE A 646 -62.33 31.21 -41.21
C ILE A 646 -63.50 32.07 -41.66
N GLN A 647 -63.40 33.38 -41.43
CA GLN A 647 -64.18 34.34 -42.20
C GLN A 647 -63.71 34.27 -43.65
N ALA A 648 -64.66 34.02 -44.54
CA ALA A 648 -64.50 34.22 -45.96
C ALA A 648 -64.31 35.72 -46.20
N ASP A 649 -63.13 36.10 -46.68
CA ASP A 649 -62.91 37.19 -47.64
C ASP A 649 -61.41 37.27 -47.95
N GLU A 650 -60.99 36.67 -49.07
CA GLU A 650 -60.37 37.40 -50.20
C GLU A 650 -59.76 36.40 -51.21
N LEU A 651 -60.21 36.59 -52.46
CA LEU A 651 -59.65 36.12 -53.72
C LEU A 651 -58.46 36.99 -54.12
#